data_AF-A0A8T3RG17-F1
#
_entry.id   AF-A0A8T3RG17-F1
#
_cell.length_a   1.000
_cell.length_b   1.000
_cell.length_c   1.000
_cell.angle_alpha   90.00
_cell.angle_beta   90.00
_cell.angle_gamma   90.00
#
_symmetry.space_group_name_H-M   'P 1'
#
loop_
_entity.id
_entity.type
_entity.pdbx_description
1 polymer ?
#
loop_
_entity_poly.entity_id
_entity_poly.type
_entity_poly.pdbx_seq_one_letter_code
_entity_poly.pdbx_strand_id
1 'polypeptide(L)'
;MERHLFHQRNLDAESIERYGWLVQRCLRNWGLASAEPADQESRLNETIRTHLDGILVGPFMIAANLRGLLEGDCFACDGLPGPHDSLRAGLAAIEHLGWVLPEGRRYLFTELGRVACEFTLHYGLTLSYWPMFCQLPSLIFNSSQHVTHVAPGHEETHVDRCLNVLASGVAHRPYFEDSERILIAIFNREPLAEQPRFVADMGCGDGIWLKRIYEIVTAKTLRGRHLDEYPLLMIGADYNAKALEAARRTLETAGVPNITLFGDVTDPTLFAQALGERGFDSVDGLHIRAFIDHNRRYTEPRDRASAHKRLVLSTGAYAGETGNAIPNQLLEQNLVEHLRRWAPCIRKHGLIVIEAHNIYPPIAAAYNGKIHATAFDTYHGYSNQYPIDYEAFFSLAEEAGLRAVAHEQRVYPSRLPFVAISLNRFKTPGSIEIAAAHPPPRRDGTSWRPGGSEDTLDGEALHRFLYHEGDLTRPRRWCASSTGMLVHSLLEDIERRLDRCLDQSRTSRQLMLADYGAGTGLATLELIKGLQETGLMQRMQRNGINFKLLLFDFPSGWFAKAYELLNAFTFIDFHSLTDPGSGKIRLISDIVAPESVDIIYASMVLHLVPPKAMPPLIDSFAEVLQPRGSFYWNSPDTAPASAHSEVIHAPNRALRRVLLDVIDTEARVHQVLANLPADQRGAFADLPQRLAEIRRSLTPERRAVAKARADKQILAVPTHVEYIEGLLNKCFDGGFATMVSVLS
;
A
#
# COMPACT_ATOMS: atom_id res chain seq x y z
N MET A 1 -31.00 -1.46 14.37
CA MET A 1 -31.53 -0.31 13.59
C MET A 1 -32.78 -0.62 12.77
N GLU A 2 -32.82 -1.67 11.94
CA GLU A 2 -34.06 -2.10 11.26
C GLU A 2 -35.20 -2.37 12.28
N ARG A 3 -34.84 -3.01 13.40
CA ARG A 3 -35.71 -3.20 14.58
C ARG A 3 -36.13 -1.89 15.28
N HIS A 4 -35.38 -0.80 15.11
CA HIS A 4 -35.62 0.50 15.76
C HIS A 4 -36.32 1.54 14.87
N LEU A 5 -36.36 1.32 13.55
CA LEU A 5 -36.98 2.27 12.62
C LEU A 5 -38.22 1.68 11.92
N PHE A 6 -38.28 0.35 11.75
CA PHE A 6 -39.36 -0.31 11.01
C PHE A 6 -40.03 -1.48 11.74
N HIS A 7 -39.37 -2.16 12.70
CA HIS A 7 -39.99 -3.29 13.42
C HIS A 7 -39.58 -3.46 14.90
N GLN A 8 -40.35 -2.87 15.80
CA GLN A 8 -40.90 -3.59 16.95
C GLN A 8 -42.33 -3.15 17.21
N ARG A 9 -43.16 -4.10 17.64
CA ARG A 9 -44.39 -3.87 18.41
C ARG A 9 -44.17 -3.07 19.73
N ASN A 10 -42.94 -2.61 20.01
CA ASN A 10 -42.46 -1.98 21.25
C ASN A 10 -41.33 -0.94 20.99
N LEU A 11 -41.39 -0.14 19.92
CA LEU A 11 -40.79 1.20 20.08
C LEU A 11 -41.77 1.97 20.97
N ASP A 12 -41.31 2.47 22.11
CA ASP A 12 -42.15 3.38 22.87
C ASP A 12 -42.50 4.60 21.99
N ALA A 13 -43.70 5.15 22.19
CA ALA A 13 -44.16 6.31 21.42
C ALA A 13 -43.19 7.49 21.53
N GLU A 14 -42.46 7.58 22.64
CA GLU A 14 -41.44 8.58 22.93
C GLU A 14 -40.28 8.54 21.92
N SER A 15 -39.77 7.36 21.56
CA SER A 15 -38.68 7.21 20.60
C SER A 15 -39.08 7.67 19.19
N ILE A 16 -40.32 7.38 18.77
CA ILE A 16 -40.86 7.80 17.47
C ILE A 16 -41.04 9.33 17.45
N GLU A 17 -41.62 9.89 18.51
CA GLU A 17 -41.80 11.33 18.66
C GLU A 17 -40.43 12.05 18.68
N ARG A 18 -39.45 11.48 19.37
CA ARG A 18 -38.09 12.03 19.46
C ARG A 18 -37.39 12.04 18.10
N TYR A 19 -37.50 10.95 17.34
CA TYR A 19 -36.96 10.89 15.98
C TYR A 19 -37.63 11.94 15.07
N GLY A 20 -38.96 12.04 15.09
CA GLY A 20 -39.70 13.06 14.36
C GLY A 20 -39.27 14.48 14.75
N TRP A 21 -39.07 14.75 16.05
CA TRP A 21 -38.58 16.03 16.55
C TRP A 21 -37.15 16.34 16.05
N LEU A 22 -36.25 15.36 16.03
CA LEU A 22 -34.89 15.52 15.48
C LEU A 22 -34.93 15.81 13.98
N VAL A 23 -35.79 15.13 13.22
CA VAL A 23 -36.02 15.45 11.80
C VAL A 23 -36.49 16.89 11.64
N GLN A 24 -37.45 17.37 12.44
CA GLN A 24 -37.86 18.78 12.40
C GLN A 24 -36.76 19.78 12.76
N ARG A 25 -35.71 19.35 13.47
CA ARG A 25 -34.49 20.17 13.68
C ARG A 25 -33.59 20.13 12.45
N CYS A 26 -33.37 18.97 11.86
CA CYS A 26 -32.64 18.78 10.60
C CYS A 26 -33.22 19.63 9.46
N LEU A 27 -34.55 19.61 9.26
CA LEU A 27 -35.26 20.43 8.26
C LEU A 27 -35.06 21.94 8.46
N ARG A 28 -34.75 22.39 9.68
CA ARG A 28 -34.44 23.78 10.02
C ARG A 28 -32.94 24.05 10.11
N ASN A 29 -32.11 23.20 9.49
CA ASN A 29 -30.65 23.26 9.53
C ASN A 29 -30.09 23.38 10.96
N TRP A 30 -30.75 22.70 11.92
CA TRP A 30 -30.40 22.74 13.35
C TRP A 30 -30.45 24.13 14.01
N GLY A 31 -31.01 25.13 13.33
CA GLY A 31 -30.95 26.52 13.76
C GLY A 31 -29.57 27.16 13.56
N LEU A 32 -28.69 26.55 12.77
CA LEU A 32 -27.38 27.10 12.40
C LEU A 32 -27.54 28.04 11.20
N ALA A 33 -26.91 29.20 11.26
CA ALA A 33 -27.02 30.21 10.22
C ALA A 33 -26.39 29.73 8.91
N SER A 34 -27.07 29.99 7.79
CA SER A 34 -26.52 29.88 6.45
C SER A 34 -25.97 31.26 6.08
N ALA A 35 -24.64 31.41 6.04
CA ALA A 35 -24.01 32.66 5.60
C ALA A 35 -23.20 32.44 4.30
N GLU A 36 -22.60 33.52 3.80
CA GLU A 36 -21.82 33.51 2.55
C GLU A 36 -20.74 32.42 2.57
N PRO A 37 -20.55 31.63 1.50
CA PRO A 37 -19.65 30.46 1.47
C PRO A 37 -18.17 30.72 1.83
N ALA A 38 -17.75 31.99 1.88
CA ALA A 38 -16.36 32.39 2.08
C ALA A 38 -15.94 32.55 3.55
N ASP A 39 -16.87 32.71 4.50
CA ASP A 39 -16.50 32.93 5.90
C ASP A 39 -16.17 31.60 6.65
N GLN A 40 -15.39 31.70 7.72
CA GLN A 40 -14.95 30.53 8.50
C GLN A 40 -16.10 29.92 9.33
N GLU A 41 -17.01 30.76 9.80
CA GLU A 41 -18.14 30.36 10.66
C GLU A 41 -19.15 29.51 9.89
N SER A 42 -19.45 29.87 8.63
CA SER A 42 -20.31 29.13 7.72
C SER A 42 -19.78 27.75 7.41
N ARG A 43 -18.46 27.63 7.16
CA ARG A 43 -17.82 26.32 6.94
C ARG A 43 -17.90 25.42 8.19
N LEU A 44 -17.76 26.01 9.37
CA LEU A 44 -17.93 25.29 10.63
C LEU A 44 -19.38 24.85 10.83
N ASN A 45 -20.34 25.76 10.63
CA ASN A 45 -21.78 25.47 10.74
C ASN A 45 -22.21 24.38 9.76
N GLU A 46 -21.71 24.41 8.52
CA GLU A 46 -21.95 23.37 7.53
C GLU A 46 -21.38 22.01 7.96
N THR A 47 -20.17 22.00 8.51
CA THR A 47 -19.53 20.77 9.03
C THR A 47 -20.36 20.17 10.17
N ILE A 48 -20.76 21.00 11.15
CA ILE A 48 -21.60 20.57 12.28
C ILE A 48 -22.94 20.02 11.77
N ARG A 49 -23.61 20.76 10.88
CA ARG A 49 -24.87 20.32 10.27
C ARG A 49 -24.72 18.96 9.59
N THR A 50 -23.68 18.78 8.78
CA THR A 50 -23.43 17.52 8.05
C THR A 50 -23.27 16.34 9.00
N HIS A 51 -22.54 16.52 10.12
CA HIS A 51 -22.42 15.47 11.14
C HIS A 51 -23.75 15.15 11.84
N LEU A 52 -24.55 16.17 12.16
CA LEU A 52 -25.86 16.01 12.80
C LEU A 52 -26.91 15.41 11.84
N ASP A 53 -26.83 15.71 10.55
CA ASP A 53 -27.69 15.08 9.54
C ASP A 53 -27.29 13.62 9.35
N GLY A 54 -25.99 13.32 9.28
CA GLY A 54 -25.48 11.96 9.09
C GLY A 54 -25.89 10.97 10.18
N ILE A 55 -25.87 11.39 11.45
CA ILE A 55 -26.30 10.54 12.58
C ILE A 55 -27.80 10.21 12.54
N LEU A 56 -28.60 11.05 11.86
CA LEU A 56 -30.04 10.88 11.73
C LEU A 56 -30.42 10.08 10.47
N VAL A 57 -29.77 10.39 9.34
CA VAL A 57 -30.10 9.84 8.01
C VAL A 57 -29.43 8.49 7.79
N GLY A 58 -28.20 8.29 8.24
CA GLY A 58 -27.48 7.03 8.07
C GLY A 58 -28.27 5.81 8.60
N PRO A 59 -28.85 5.89 9.81
CA PRO A 59 -29.69 4.81 10.32
C PRO A 59 -30.92 4.51 9.48
N PHE A 60 -31.58 5.54 8.97
CA PHE A 60 -32.71 5.43 8.06
C PHE A 60 -32.32 4.74 6.76
N MET A 61 -31.21 5.16 6.13
CA MET A 61 -30.73 4.60 4.86
C MET A 61 -30.43 3.11 4.97
N ILE A 62 -29.74 2.67 6.03
CA ILE A 62 -29.49 1.24 6.25
C ILE A 62 -30.78 0.47 6.44
N ALA A 63 -31.68 0.98 7.28
CA ALA A 63 -32.90 0.29 7.62
C ALA A 63 -33.87 0.22 6.40
N ALA A 64 -33.89 1.24 5.55
CA ALA A 64 -34.64 1.27 4.30
C ALA A 64 -34.03 0.29 3.27
N ASN A 65 -32.70 0.25 3.16
CA ASN A 65 -32.00 -0.70 2.30
C ASN A 65 -32.29 -2.16 2.68
N LEU A 66 -32.22 -2.51 3.97
CA LEU A 66 -32.51 -3.87 4.47
C LEU A 66 -33.95 -4.33 4.19
N ARG A 67 -34.84 -3.40 3.85
CA ARG A 67 -36.24 -3.64 3.49
C ARG A 67 -36.49 -3.64 1.98
N GLY A 68 -35.45 -3.47 1.16
CA GLY A 68 -35.55 -3.36 -0.29
C GLY A 68 -36.20 -2.06 -0.76
N LEU A 69 -36.30 -1.04 0.09
CA LEU A 69 -36.98 0.22 -0.23
C LEU A 69 -36.13 1.15 -1.12
N LEU A 70 -34.83 0.89 -1.21
CA LEU A 70 -33.88 1.72 -1.96
C LEU A 70 -33.45 1.07 -3.29
N GLU A 71 -34.16 0.03 -3.74
CA GLU A 71 -33.91 -0.65 -5.01
C GLU A 71 -34.60 0.07 -6.18
N GLY A 72 -33.85 0.34 -7.25
CA GLY A 72 -34.37 0.96 -8.48
C GLY A 72 -34.32 2.50 -8.50
N ASP A 73 -35.02 3.10 -9.46
CA ASP A 73 -34.99 4.57 -9.69
C ASP A 73 -35.99 5.36 -8.85
N CYS A 74 -36.95 4.68 -8.23
CA CYS A 74 -37.95 5.31 -7.40
C CYS A 74 -38.39 4.41 -6.26
N PHE A 75 -38.87 5.05 -5.19
CA PHE A 75 -39.49 4.38 -4.07
C PHE A 75 -40.98 4.69 -4.03
N ALA A 76 -41.82 3.65 -3.91
CA ALA A 76 -43.26 3.79 -3.79
C ALA A 76 -43.72 3.58 -2.34
N CYS A 77 -44.55 4.49 -1.83
CA CYS A 77 -45.14 4.37 -0.49
C CYS A 77 -46.33 3.38 -0.45
N ASP A 78 -46.80 2.91 -1.60
CA ASP A 78 -47.97 2.03 -1.73
C ASP A 78 -47.64 0.61 -1.22
N GLY A 79 -48.45 0.07 -0.30
CA GLY A 79 -48.30 -1.29 0.22
C GLY A 79 -47.58 -1.43 1.57
N LEU A 80 -47.12 -0.33 2.17
CA LEU A 80 -46.51 -0.35 3.51
C LEU A 80 -47.60 -0.32 4.61
N PRO A 81 -47.53 -1.19 5.64
CA PRO A 81 -48.60 -1.32 6.63
C PRO A 81 -48.63 -0.17 7.67
N GLY A 82 -49.57 0.77 7.52
CA GLY A 82 -49.90 1.80 8.54
C GLY A 82 -49.24 3.17 8.31
N PRO A 83 -49.62 4.23 9.05
CA PRO A 83 -48.89 5.49 9.05
C PRO A 83 -47.58 5.31 9.84
N HIS A 84 -46.48 5.08 9.14
CA HIS A 84 -45.17 5.04 9.78
C HIS A 84 -44.63 6.47 9.90
N ASP A 85 -44.91 7.14 11.01
CA ASP A 85 -44.41 8.51 11.25
C ASP A 85 -42.87 8.60 11.13
N SER A 86 -42.15 7.54 11.53
CA SER A 86 -40.69 7.44 11.33
C SER A 86 -40.27 7.30 9.85
N LEU A 87 -41.04 6.56 9.03
CA LEU A 87 -40.77 6.47 7.59
C LEU A 87 -41.01 7.84 6.93
N ARG A 88 -42.13 8.50 7.25
CA ARG A 88 -42.43 9.84 6.72
C ARG A 88 -41.37 10.86 7.14
N ALA A 89 -40.93 10.81 8.39
CA ALA A 89 -39.87 11.68 8.89
C ALA A 89 -38.53 11.39 8.19
N GLY A 90 -38.16 10.13 8.00
CA GLY A 90 -36.95 9.75 7.27
C GLY A 90 -36.98 10.18 5.80
N LEU A 91 -38.12 9.99 5.12
CA LEU A 91 -38.35 10.48 3.75
C LEU A 91 -38.22 12.00 3.65
N ALA A 92 -38.81 12.73 4.60
CA ALA A 92 -38.67 14.19 4.66
C ALA A 92 -37.21 14.61 4.86
N ALA A 93 -36.42 13.87 5.64
CA ALA A 93 -35.01 14.16 5.84
C ALA A 93 -34.19 13.95 4.55
N ILE A 94 -34.40 12.85 3.82
CA ILE A 94 -33.69 12.64 2.54
C ILE A 94 -34.19 13.55 1.42
N GLU A 95 -35.45 13.99 1.47
CA GLU A 95 -35.98 15.04 0.58
C GLU A 95 -35.29 16.39 0.84
N HIS A 96 -35.12 16.75 2.12
CA HIS A 96 -34.39 17.96 2.52
C HIS A 96 -32.92 17.96 2.09
N LEU A 97 -32.28 16.80 2.07
CA LEU A 97 -30.93 16.62 1.53
C LEU A 97 -30.88 16.63 0.00
N GLY A 98 -32.03 16.73 -0.68
CA GLY A 98 -32.12 16.72 -2.14
C GLY A 98 -31.83 15.36 -2.76
N TRP A 99 -31.97 14.27 -2.00
CA TRP A 99 -31.73 12.90 -2.49
C TRP A 99 -32.95 12.33 -3.21
N VAL A 100 -34.14 12.85 -2.92
CA VAL A 100 -35.38 12.46 -3.58
C VAL A 100 -36.21 13.65 -3.97
N LEU A 101 -37.04 13.48 -4.99
CA LEU A 101 -38.08 14.42 -5.40
C LEU A 101 -39.45 13.75 -5.28
N PRO A 102 -40.44 14.41 -4.62
CA PRO A 102 -41.79 13.86 -4.56
C PRO A 102 -42.47 13.93 -5.94
N GLU A 103 -43.01 12.80 -6.39
CA GLU A 103 -43.82 12.68 -7.61
C GLU A 103 -45.10 11.89 -7.32
N GLY A 104 -46.18 12.60 -6.99
CA GLY A 104 -47.46 12.01 -6.66
C GLY A 104 -47.40 11.14 -5.39
N ARG A 105 -47.42 9.82 -5.55
CA ARG A 105 -47.30 8.83 -4.45
C ARG A 105 -45.93 8.14 -4.38
N ARG A 106 -44.98 8.61 -5.20
CA ARG A 106 -43.64 8.06 -5.31
C ARG A 106 -42.60 9.14 -5.00
N TYR A 107 -41.40 8.68 -4.72
CA TYR A 107 -40.21 9.50 -4.59
C TYR A 107 -39.21 9.06 -5.66
N LEU A 108 -38.82 9.99 -6.53
CA LEU A 108 -37.79 9.75 -7.55
C LEU A 108 -36.42 10.04 -6.95
N PHE A 109 -35.45 9.14 -7.14
CA PHE A 109 -34.08 9.43 -6.73
C PHE A 109 -33.46 10.48 -7.64
N THR A 110 -32.85 11.49 -7.02
CA THR A 110 -31.94 12.39 -7.73
C THR A 110 -30.62 11.66 -8.02
N GLU A 111 -29.71 12.31 -8.76
CA GLU A 111 -28.36 11.76 -8.95
C GLU A 111 -27.64 11.56 -7.61
N LEU A 112 -27.71 12.54 -6.70
CA LEU A 112 -27.16 12.43 -5.35
C LEU A 112 -27.82 11.31 -4.54
N GLY A 113 -29.14 11.14 -4.69
CA GLY A 113 -29.87 10.07 -4.02
C GLY A 113 -29.48 8.68 -4.49
N ARG A 114 -29.26 8.50 -5.80
CA ARG A 114 -28.76 7.23 -6.35
C ARG A 114 -27.39 6.89 -5.76
N VAL A 115 -26.47 7.86 -5.74
CA VAL A 115 -25.16 7.68 -5.09
C VAL A 115 -25.34 7.35 -3.61
N ALA A 116 -26.20 8.05 -2.87
CA ALA A 116 -26.44 7.74 -1.46
C ALA A 116 -26.98 6.32 -1.23
N CYS A 117 -27.81 5.81 -2.15
CA CYS A 117 -28.35 4.44 -2.10
C CYS A 117 -27.25 3.39 -2.32
N GLU A 118 -26.32 3.63 -3.25
CA GLU A 118 -25.16 2.76 -3.49
C GLU A 118 -24.26 2.63 -2.25
N PHE A 119 -24.20 3.67 -1.41
CA PHE A 119 -23.37 3.70 -0.20
C PHE A 119 -24.07 3.24 1.09
N THR A 120 -25.33 2.80 1.01
CA THR A 120 -26.15 2.46 2.18
C THR A 120 -25.47 1.53 3.19
N LEU A 121 -24.85 0.43 2.72
CA LEU A 121 -24.15 -0.50 3.61
C LEU A 121 -22.82 0.05 4.14
N HIS A 122 -22.19 1.01 3.46
CA HIS A 122 -20.96 1.66 3.95
C HIS A 122 -21.20 2.50 5.20
N TYR A 123 -22.40 3.06 5.39
CA TYR A 123 -22.76 3.71 6.65
C TYR A 123 -22.68 2.75 7.85
N GLY A 124 -22.83 1.45 7.60
CA GLY A 124 -22.78 0.40 8.63
C GLY A 124 -21.39 0.22 9.22
N LEU A 125 -20.32 0.68 8.56
CA LEU A 125 -18.96 0.65 9.11
C LEU A 125 -18.91 1.40 10.45
N THR A 126 -19.35 2.66 10.46
CA THR A 126 -19.45 3.46 11.68
C THR A 126 -20.66 3.06 12.52
N LEU A 127 -21.83 2.92 11.91
CA LEU A 127 -23.09 2.77 12.66
C LEU A 127 -23.23 1.41 13.34
N SER A 128 -22.44 0.40 12.95
CA SER A 128 -22.35 -0.84 13.73
C SER A 128 -21.83 -0.61 15.15
N TYR A 129 -21.03 0.43 15.40
CA TYR A 129 -20.52 0.79 16.73
C TYR A 129 -21.47 1.71 17.53
N TRP A 130 -22.70 1.92 17.05
CA TRP A 130 -23.72 2.68 17.78
C TRP A 130 -23.87 2.27 19.26
N PRO A 131 -23.91 0.97 19.63
CA PRO A 131 -24.02 0.56 21.04
C PRO A 131 -22.87 1.05 21.92
N MET A 132 -21.66 1.12 21.38
CA MET A 132 -20.48 1.69 22.05
C MET A 132 -20.61 3.20 22.20
N PHE A 133 -21.00 3.92 21.15
CA PHE A 133 -21.15 5.37 21.20
C PHE A 133 -22.23 5.82 22.20
N CYS A 134 -23.31 5.06 22.36
CA CYS A 134 -24.31 5.32 23.41
C CYS A 134 -23.73 5.24 24.83
N GLN A 135 -22.59 4.58 25.01
CA GLN A 135 -21.91 4.40 26.29
C GLN A 135 -20.64 5.27 26.40
N LEU A 136 -20.44 6.22 25.49
CA LEU A 136 -19.23 7.04 25.43
C LEU A 136 -18.91 7.77 26.75
N PRO A 137 -19.88 8.37 27.49
CA PRO A 137 -19.57 8.96 28.79
C PRO A 137 -18.98 7.96 29.79
N SER A 138 -19.49 6.72 29.81
CA SER A 138 -18.95 5.66 30.67
C SER A 138 -17.55 5.24 30.21
N LEU A 139 -17.33 5.15 28.89
CA LEU A 139 -16.03 4.79 28.31
C LEU A 139 -14.95 5.84 28.65
N ILE A 140 -15.30 7.14 28.59
CA ILE A 140 -14.36 8.24 28.85
C ILE A 140 -14.14 8.45 30.36
N PHE A 141 -15.19 8.36 31.19
CA PHE A 141 -15.14 8.82 32.58
C PHE A 141 -15.20 7.71 33.65
N ASN A 142 -15.62 6.49 33.32
CA ASN A 142 -15.88 5.39 34.28
C ASN A 142 -15.06 4.12 33.93
N SER A 143 -13.74 4.27 33.79
CA SER A 143 -12.80 3.32 33.17
C SER A 143 -12.53 1.98 33.89
N SER A 144 -13.30 1.58 34.91
CA SER A 144 -12.94 0.40 35.74
C SER A 144 -13.02 -0.95 34.99
N GLN A 145 -13.88 -1.06 33.98
CA GLN A 145 -13.87 -2.13 32.96
C GLN A 145 -14.35 -1.54 31.64
N HIS A 146 -13.57 -1.72 30.57
CA HIS A 146 -13.94 -1.19 29.27
C HIS A 146 -15.19 -1.90 28.74
N VAL A 147 -16.14 -1.13 28.20
CA VAL A 147 -17.43 -1.60 27.63
C VAL A 147 -17.25 -2.66 26.53
N THR A 148 -16.03 -2.77 26.00
CA THR A 148 -15.64 -3.68 24.92
C THR A 148 -15.08 -5.01 25.41
N HIS A 149 -14.86 -5.19 26.71
CA HIS A 149 -14.37 -6.47 27.25
C HIS A 149 -15.42 -7.56 27.10
N VAL A 150 -15.06 -8.62 26.38
CA VAL A 150 -15.91 -9.79 26.17
C VAL A 150 -15.21 -11.02 26.71
N ALA A 151 -15.85 -11.72 27.64
CA ALA A 151 -15.33 -12.99 28.14
C ALA A 151 -15.30 -14.02 26.99
N PRO A 152 -14.31 -14.94 26.97
CA PRO A 152 -14.26 -16.00 25.97
C PRO A 152 -15.62 -16.71 25.81
N GLY A 153 -16.06 -16.88 24.57
CA GLY A 153 -17.34 -17.53 24.23
C GLY A 153 -18.60 -16.67 24.39
N HIS A 154 -18.50 -15.41 24.79
CA HIS A 154 -19.64 -14.49 24.88
C HIS A 154 -19.75 -13.60 23.63
N GLU A 155 -20.96 -13.08 23.36
CA GLU A 155 -21.20 -12.15 22.26
C GLU A 155 -20.72 -10.74 22.60
N GLU A 156 -20.28 -10.02 21.58
CA GLU A 156 -19.91 -8.62 21.69
C GLU A 156 -21.15 -7.73 21.80
N THR A 157 -21.16 -6.85 22.79
CA THR A 157 -22.29 -5.94 23.07
C THR A 157 -22.02 -4.50 22.62
N HIS A 158 -20.75 -4.14 22.40
CA HIS A 158 -20.32 -2.81 22.00
C HIS A 158 -20.51 -2.55 20.49
N VAL A 159 -20.74 -3.60 19.69
CA VAL A 159 -20.89 -3.53 18.23
C VAL A 159 -22.05 -4.42 17.77
N ASP A 160 -22.88 -3.93 16.83
CA ASP A 160 -23.82 -4.75 16.07
C ASP A 160 -23.03 -5.58 15.06
N ARG A 161 -22.58 -6.77 15.49
CA ARG A 161 -21.70 -7.62 14.68
C ARG A 161 -22.34 -8.06 13.36
N CYS A 162 -23.68 -8.18 13.31
CA CYS A 162 -24.37 -8.53 12.07
C CYS A 162 -24.24 -7.40 11.04
N LEU A 163 -24.55 -6.16 11.44
CA LEU A 163 -24.38 -5.00 10.56
C LEU A 163 -22.92 -4.78 10.20
N ASN A 164 -21.99 -4.97 11.15
CA ASN A 164 -20.56 -4.84 10.92
C ASN A 164 -20.05 -5.80 9.84
N VAL A 165 -20.44 -7.07 9.89
CA VAL A 165 -20.07 -8.09 8.88
C VAL A 165 -20.64 -7.75 7.50
N LEU A 166 -21.91 -7.32 7.43
CA LEU A 166 -22.51 -6.90 6.16
C LEU A 166 -21.80 -5.68 5.55
N ALA A 167 -21.53 -4.67 6.37
CA ALA A 167 -20.89 -3.43 5.93
C ALA A 167 -19.44 -3.64 5.49
N SER A 168 -18.67 -4.39 6.28
CA SER A 168 -17.28 -4.74 5.98
C SER A 168 -17.19 -5.63 4.74
N GLY A 169 -18.09 -6.59 4.53
CA GLY A 169 -18.12 -7.43 3.33
C GLY A 169 -18.24 -6.64 2.02
N VAL A 170 -19.03 -5.55 2.00
CA VAL A 170 -19.11 -4.65 0.84
C VAL A 170 -17.87 -3.77 0.73
N ALA A 171 -17.40 -3.21 1.85
CA ALA A 171 -16.21 -2.34 1.88
C ALA A 171 -14.93 -3.06 1.46
N HIS A 172 -14.78 -4.34 1.81
CA HIS A 172 -13.56 -5.11 1.58
C HIS A 172 -13.46 -5.65 0.15
N ARG A 173 -14.59 -5.78 -0.55
CA ARG A 173 -14.67 -6.44 -1.87
C ARG A 173 -13.63 -5.91 -2.86
N PRO A 174 -13.49 -4.60 -3.13
CA PRO A 174 -12.54 -4.11 -4.13
C PRO A 174 -11.09 -4.56 -3.85
N TYR A 175 -10.69 -4.60 -2.58
CA TYR A 175 -9.34 -5.02 -2.18
C TYR A 175 -9.12 -6.53 -2.37
N PHE A 176 -10.18 -7.34 -2.20
CA PHE A 176 -10.13 -8.76 -2.56
C PHE A 176 -9.97 -8.97 -4.06
N GLU A 177 -10.60 -8.13 -4.89
CA GLU A 177 -10.45 -8.19 -6.35
C GLU A 177 -9.02 -7.82 -6.78
N ASP A 178 -8.43 -6.82 -6.13
CA ASP A 178 -7.04 -6.43 -6.39
C ASP A 178 -6.02 -7.49 -5.92
N SER A 179 -6.39 -8.36 -4.99
CA SER A 179 -5.57 -9.50 -4.55
C SER A 179 -5.53 -10.65 -5.56
N GLU A 180 -6.52 -10.75 -6.47
CA GLU A 180 -6.63 -11.85 -7.44
C GLU A 180 -5.38 -12.01 -8.29
N ARG A 181 -4.77 -10.90 -8.70
CA ARG A 181 -3.57 -10.90 -9.52
C ARG A 181 -2.39 -11.61 -8.84
N ILE A 182 -2.25 -11.44 -7.52
CA ILE A 182 -1.20 -12.08 -6.73
C ILE A 182 -1.46 -13.59 -6.68
N LEU A 183 -2.73 -13.97 -6.46
CA LEU A 183 -3.15 -15.37 -6.42
C LEU A 183 -2.94 -16.07 -7.75
N ILE A 184 -3.36 -15.45 -8.86
CA ILE A 184 -3.14 -15.97 -10.22
C ILE A 184 -1.64 -16.15 -10.48
N ALA A 185 -0.83 -15.16 -10.15
CA ALA A 185 0.62 -15.22 -10.31
C ALA A 185 1.28 -16.32 -9.46
N ILE A 186 0.73 -16.66 -8.28
CA ILE A 186 1.25 -17.76 -7.44
C ILE A 186 0.88 -19.12 -8.04
N PHE A 187 -0.37 -19.30 -8.46
CA PHE A 187 -0.90 -20.59 -8.93
C PHE A 187 -0.66 -20.86 -10.43
N ASN A 188 0.00 -19.94 -11.14
CA ASN A 188 0.58 -20.16 -12.47
C ASN A 188 2.06 -20.57 -12.44
N ARG A 189 2.73 -20.55 -11.28
CA ARG A 189 4.17 -20.84 -11.19
C ARG A 189 4.47 -22.31 -11.49
N GLU A 190 5.54 -22.57 -12.22
CA GLU A 190 6.06 -23.91 -12.45
C GLU A 190 7.33 -24.16 -11.60
N PRO A 191 7.49 -25.34 -10.98
CA PRO A 191 6.63 -26.52 -11.10
C PRO A 191 5.42 -26.50 -10.16
N LEU A 192 4.29 -27.10 -10.59
CA LEU A 192 3.04 -27.15 -9.82
C LEU A 192 3.19 -27.77 -8.42
N ALA A 193 4.09 -28.75 -8.28
CA ALA A 193 4.41 -29.42 -7.02
C ALA A 193 4.99 -28.49 -5.94
N GLU A 194 5.60 -27.36 -6.35
CA GLU A 194 6.21 -26.38 -5.45
C GLU A 194 5.24 -25.24 -5.06
N GLN A 195 4.02 -25.23 -5.60
CA GLN A 195 3.00 -24.26 -5.23
C GLN A 195 2.39 -24.55 -3.85
N PRO A 196 1.66 -23.59 -3.24
CA PRO A 196 0.95 -23.83 -1.98
C PRO A 196 0.01 -25.04 -2.04
N ARG A 197 0.01 -25.87 -0.98
CA ARG A 197 -0.93 -27.00 -0.84
C ARG A 197 -2.30 -26.57 -0.33
N PHE A 198 -2.35 -25.46 0.39
CA PHE A 198 -3.56 -24.86 0.91
C PHE A 198 -3.46 -23.34 0.93
N VAL A 199 -4.62 -22.69 1.00
CA VAL A 199 -4.74 -21.27 1.34
C VAL A 199 -5.41 -21.18 2.71
N ALA A 200 -4.78 -20.51 3.67
CA ALA A 200 -5.28 -20.34 5.03
C ALA A 200 -5.64 -18.88 5.30
N ASP A 201 -6.92 -18.62 5.57
CA ASP A 201 -7.43 -17.29 5.90
C ASP A 201 -7.63 -17.14 7.40
N MET A 202 -6.81 -16.29 8.03
CA MET A 202 -6.90 -16.00 9.46
C MET A 202 -7.84 -14.81 9.70
N GLY A 203 -8.94 -15.07 10.41
CA GLY A 203 -10.10 -14.18 10.47
C GLY A 203 -11.05 -14.39 9.30
N CYS A 204 -11.33 -15.64 8.94
CA CYS A 204 -12.03 -15.98 7.69
C CYS A 204 -13.48 -15.48 7.62
N GLY A 205 -14.08 -15.07 8.73
CA GLY A 205 -15.46 -14.57 8.76
C GLY A 205 -16.43 -15.59 8.19
N ASP A 206 -17.14 -15.23 7.13
CA ASP A 206 -18.13 -16.08 6.45
C ASP A 206 -17.55 -16.97 5.33
N GLY A 207 -16.23 -16.95 5.13
CA GLY A 207 -15.52 -17.76 4.13
C GLY A 207 -15.70 -17.33 2.68
N ILE A 208 -16.32 -16.17 2.40
CA ILE A 208 -16.54 -15.70 1.02
C ILE A 208 -15.23 -15.47 0.28
N TRP A 209 -14.19 -14.94 0.95
CA TRP A 209 -12.91 -14.69 0.30
C TRP A 209 -12.23 -16.00 -0.12
N LEU A 210 -12.17 -16.99 0.77
CA LEU A 210 -11.67 -18.34 0.46
C LEU A 210 -12.43 -18.98 -0.72
N LYS A 211 -13.76 -18.88 -0.72
CA LYS A 211 -14.58 -19.35 -1.85
C LYS A 211 -14.13 -18.70 -3.15
N ARG A 212 -14.05 -17.37 -3.18
CA ARG A 212 -13.63 -16.60 -4.37
C ARG A 212 -12.24 -16.99 -4.84
N ILE A 213 -11.30 -17.17 -3.91
CA ILE A 213 -9.93 -17.62 -4.22
C ILE A 213 -9.94 -18.97 -4.94
N TYR A 214 -10.68 -19.94 -4.42
CA TYR A 214 -10.79 -21.25 -5.06
C TYR A 214 -11.39 -21.16 -6.47
N GLU A 215 -12.44 -20.34 -6.65
CA GLU A 215 -13.06 -20.10 -7.96
C GLU A 215 -12.07 -19.48 -8.96
N ILE A 216 -11.27 -18.50 -8.52
CA ILE A 216 -10.23 -17.87 -9.34
C ILE A 216 -9.16 -18.88 -9.73
N VAL A 217 -8.66 -19.67 -8.78
CA VAL A 217 -7.63 -20.69 -9.06
C VAL A 217 -8.17 -21.68 -10.09
N THR A 218 -9.38 -22.19 -9.89
CA THR A 218 -10.01 -23.16 -10.78
C THR A 218 -10.22 -22.59 -12.19
N ALA A 219 -10.67 -21.34 -12.30
CA ALA A 219 -11.03 -20.75 -13.59
C ALA A 219 -9.85 -20.12 -14.36
N LYS A 220 -8.86 -19.57 -13.66
CA LYS A 220 -7.87 -18.64 -14.26
C LYS A 220 -6.41 -19.09 -14.14
N THR A 221 -6.12 -20.28 -13.61
CA THR A 221 -4.72 -20.68 -13.35
C THR A 221 -4.33 -22.03 -13.94
N LEU A 222 -3.03 -22.24 -14.12
CA LEU A 222 -2.43 -23.52 -14.50
C LEU A 222 -2.79 -24.58 -13.46
N ARG A 223 -2.68 -24.26 -12.16
CA ARG A 223 -3.08 -25.16 -11.08
C ARG A 223 -4.53 -25.65 -11.20
N GLY A 224 -5.45 -24.76 -11.57
CA GLY A 224 -6.86 -25.08 -11.79
C GLY A 224 -7.10 -26.20 -12.78
N ARG A 225 -6.21 -26.37 -13.78
CA ARG A 225 -6.28 -27.43 -14.79
C ARG A 225 -5.74 -28.78 -14.31
N HIS A 226 -5.11 -28.81 -13.14
CA HIS A 226 -4.40 -29.97 -12.60
C HIS A 226 -4.77 -30.26 -11.14
N LEU A 227 -5.98 -29.87 -10.70
CA LEU A 227 -6.44 -30.07 -9.31
C LEU A 227 -6.57 -31.56 -8.93
N ASP A 228 -6.77 -32.46 -9.91
CA ASP A 228 -6.83 -33.91 -9.66
C ASP A 228 -5.46 -34.48 -9.20
N GLU A 229 -4.35 -33.97 -9.74
CA GLU A 229 -2.99 -34.39 -9.40
C GLU A 229 -2.43 -33.55 -8.24
N TYR A 230 -2.74 -32.25 -8.23
CA TYR A 230 -2.31 -31.30 -7.23
C TYR A 230 -3.54 -30.65 -6.58
N PRO A 231 -4.19 -31.30 -5.61
CA PRO A 231 -5.37 -30.73 -4.96
C PRO A 231 -5.03 -29.45 -4.19
N LEU A 232 -6.00 -28.54 -4.07
CA LEU A 232 -5.87 -27.30 -3.29
C LEU A 232 -6.95 -27.25 -2.21
N LEU A 233 -6.55 -27.07 -0.95
CA LEU A 233 -7.44 -26.99 0.20
C LEU A 233 -7.63 -25.55 0.68
N MET A 234 -8.87 -25.15 0.99
CA MET A 234 -9.17 -23.89 1.65
C MET A 234 -9.29 -24.09 3.17
N ILE A 235 -8.55 -23.31 3.97
CA ILE A 235 -8.57 -23.40 5.43
C ILE A 235 -9.11 -22.10 6.00
N GLY A 236 -10.32 -22.16 6.59
CA GLY A 236 -10.89 -21.04 7.35
C GLY A 236 -10.45 -21.11 8.80
N ALA A 237 -9.78 -20.06 9.29
CA ALA A 237 -9.37 -19.94 10.68
C ALA A 237 -10.02 -18.71 11.32
N ASP A 238 -10.67 -18.92 12.46
CA ASP A 238 -11.36 -17.86 13.20
C ASP A 238 -11.49 -18.25 14.68
N TYR A 239 -11.45 -17.27 15.56
CA TYR A 239 -11.64 -17.46 17.00
C TYR A 239 -13.11 -17.55 17.38
N ASN A 240 -14.02 -17.08 16.51
CA ASN A 240 -15.45 -17.10 16.70
C ASN A 240 -16.09 -18.36 16.08
N ALA A 241 -16.70 -19.20 16.92
CA ALA A 241 -17.34 -20.44 16.47
C ALA A 241 -18.50 -20.22 15.47
N LYS A 242 -19.23 -19.10 15.54
CA LYS A 242 -20.30 -18.79 14.58
C LYS A 242 -19.74 -18.41 13.21
N ALA A 243 -18.61 -17.70 13.17
CA ALA A 243 -17.90 -17.39 11.93
C ALA A 243 -17.41 -18.68 11.27
N LEU A 244 -16.74 -19.57 12.01
CA LEU A 244 -16.30 -20.88 11.51
C LEU A 244 -17.46 -21.69 10.91
N GLU A 245 -18.61 -21.73 11.59
CA GLU A 245 -19.78 -22.45 11.11
C GLU A 245 -20.40 -21.80 9.85
N ALA A 246 -20.39 -20.47 9.75
CA ALA A 246 -20.81 -19.75 8.54
C ALA A 246 -19.86 -20.04 7.37
N ALA A 247 -18.54 -19.93 7.60
CA ALA A 247 -17.50 -20.25 6.61
C ALA A 247 -17.62 -21.69 6.10
N ARG A 248 -17.79 -22.66 7.01
CA ARG A 248 -17.99 -24.07 6.66
C ARG A 248 -19.20 -24.24 5.73
N ARG A 249 -20.35 -23.65 6.09
CA ARG A 249 -21.56 -23.70 5.26
C ARG A 249 -21.36 -23.06 3.89
N THR A 250 -20.72 -21.90 3.82
CA THR A 250 -20.41 -21.21 2.55
C THR A 250 -19.56 -22.09 1.63
N LEU A 251 -18.48 -22.68 2.16
CA LEU A 251 -17.53 -23.47 1.39
C LEU A 251 -18.10 -24.84 0.96
N GLU A 252 -18.79 -25.54 1.86
CA GLU A 252 -19.45 -26.81 1.55
C GLU A 252 -20.56 -26.65 0.50
N THR A 253 -21.39 -25.60 0.63
CA THR A 253 -22.45 -25.30 -0.35
C THR A 253 -21.88 -25.00 -1.73
N ALA A 254 -20.69 -24.39 -1.79
CA ALA A 254 -19.98 -24.10 -3.03
C ALA A 254 -19.17 -25.31 -3.57
N GLY A 255 -19.15 -26.45 -2.88
CA GLY A 255 -18.36 -27.62 -3.28
C GLY A 255 -16.84 -27.39 -3.19
N VAL A 256 -16.40 -26.44 -2.38
CA VAL A 256 -14.98 -26.10 -2.21
C VAL A 256 -14.33 -27.05 -1.20
N PRO A 257 -13.23 -27.75 -1.54
CA PRO A 257 -12.47 -28.56 -0.59
C PRO A 257 -11.98 -27.69 0.56
N ASN A 258 -12.42 -28.00 1.79
CA ASN A 258 -12.15 -27.13 2.93
C ASN A 258 -12.01 -27.85 4.27
N ILE A 259 -11.39 -27.15 5.23
CA ILE A 259 -11.52 -27.39 6.66
C ILE A 259 -11.67 -26.05 7.39
N THR A 260 -12.32 -26.07 8.55
CA THR A 260 -12.37 -24.94 9.47
C THR A 260 -11.69 -25.29 10.79
N LEU A 261 -10.90 -24.36 11.32
CA LEU A 261 -10.10 -24.54 12.54
C LEU A 261 -10.23 -23.32 13.44
N PHE A 262 -10.14 -23.53 14.75
CA PHE A 262 -9.96 -22.41 15.66
C PHE A 262 -8.62 -21.73 15.36
N GLY A 263 -8.63 -20.40 15.26
CA GLY A 263 -7.42 -19.61 15.03
C GLY A 263 -7.55 -18.21 15.60
N ASP A 264 -6.52 -17.76 16.31
CA ASP A 264 -6.38 -16.38 16.78
C ASP A 264 -5.18 -15.76 16.06
N VAL A 265 -5.39 -14.60 15.42
CA VAL A 265 -4.31 -13.87 14.74
C VAL A 265 -3.13 -13.61 15.68
N THR A 266 -3.42 -13.45 16.97
CA THR A 266 -2.46 -13.18 18.04
C THR A 266 -1.60 -14.40 18.34
N ASP A 267 -2.03 -15.64 18.03
CA ASP A 267 -1.26 -16.86 18.34
C ASP A 267 -1.11 -17.78 17.11
N PRO A 268 -0.15 -17.47 16.21
CA PRO A 268 0.14 -18.34 15.07
C PRO A 268 0.72 -19.71 15.48
N THR A 269 1.22 -19.86 16.71
CA THR A 269 1.77 -21.15 17.16
C THR A 269 0.65 -22.15 17.41
N LEU A 270 -0.41 -21.71 18.09
CA LEU A 270 -1.61 -22.52 18.30
C LEU A 270 -2.25 -22.93 16.97
N PHE A 271 -2.35 -21.99 16.02
CA PHE A 271 -2.86 -22.29 14.68
C PHE A 271 -1.99 -23.31 13.94
N ALA A 272 -0.66 -23.18 14.00
CA ALA A 272 0.25 -24.14 13.39
C ALA A 272 0.15 -25.55 14.01
N GLN A 273 -0.07 -25.64 15.33
CA GLN A 273 -0.33 -26.91 16.00
C GLN A 273 -1.63 -27.55 15.51
N ALA A 274 -2.72 -26.78 15.43
CA ALA A 274 -4.01 -27.25 14.92
C ALA A 274 -3.93 -27.73 13.46
N LEU A 275 -3.13 -27.07 12.62
CA LEU A 275 -2.81 -27.54 11.27
C LEU A 275 -2.05 -28.87 11.28
N GLY A 276 -1.05 -29.00 12.16
CA GLY A 276 -0.25 -30.21 12.31
C GLY A 276 -1.07 -31.44 12.71
N GLU A 277 -2.05 -31.26 13.60
CA GLU A 277 -3.02 -32.32 13.98
C GLU A 277 -3.88 -32.80 12.80
N ARG A 278 -4.03 -31.96 11.76
CA ARG A 278 -4.70 -32.31 10.50
C ARG A 278 -3.74 -32.80 9.41
N GLY A 279 -2.46 -32.96 9.72
CA GLY A 279 -1.44 -33.44 8.79
C GLY A 279 -0.86 -32.38 7.85
N PHE A 280 -0.99 -31.09 8.19
CA PHE A 280 -0.44 -29.99 7.41
C PHE A 280 0.66 -29.26 8.19
N ASP A 281 1.77 -28.97 7.51
CA ASP A 281 2.77 -28.01 7.99
C ASP A 281 2.32 -26.60 7.61
N SER A 282 2.38 -25.64 8.55
CA SER A 282 1.99 -24.26 8.29
C SER A 282 2.75 -23.65 7.12
N VAL A 283 4.00 -24.07 6.89
CA VAL A 283 4.86 -23.53 5.84
C VAL A 283 4.47 -24.00 4.43
N ASP A 284 3.67 -25.06 4.30
CA ASP A 284 3.21 -25.57 3.00
C ASP A 284 2.01 -24.79 2.44
N GLY A 285 1.46 -23.85 3.21
CA GLY A 285 0.34 -23.02 2.82
C GLY A 285 0.71 -21.60 2.44
N LEU A 286 -0.13 -20.99 1.61
CA LEU A 286 -0.20 -19.54 1.48
C LEU A 286 -1.12 -19.02 2.58
N HIS A 287 -0.59 -18.19 3.46
CA HIS A 287 -1.40 -17.52 4.48
C HIS A 287 -1.97 -16.23 3.90
N ILE A 288 -3.21 -15.93 4.24
CA ILE A 288 -3.87 -14.68 3.88
C ILE A 288 -4.62 -14.16 5.11
N ARG A 289 -4.83 -12.85 5.15
CA ARG A 289 -5.75 -12.20 6.10
C ARG A 289 -6.04 -10.78 5.67
N ALA A 290 -7.19 -10.28 6.09
CA ALA A 290 -7.62 -8.93 5.79
C ALA A 290 -8.17 -8.24 7.04
N PHE A 291 -7.69 -7.03 7.32
CA PHE A 291 -8.22 -6.12 8.33
C PHE A 291 -8.25 -6.74 9.74
N ILE A 292 -7.18 -7.42 10.16
CA ILE A 292 -7.15 -8.14 11.44
C ILE A 292 -5.85 -8.01 12.24
N ASP A 293 -4.72 -7.58 11.67
CA ASP A 293 -3.51 -7.35 12.50
C ASP A 293 -3.71 -6.16 13.44
N HIS A 294 -4.50 -5.16 13.03
CA HIS A 294 -4.94 -4.08 13.93
C HIS A 294 -5.91 -4.55 15.02
N ASN A 295 -6.65 -5.64 14.80
CA ASN A 295 -7.62 -6.21 15.74
C ASN A 295 -6.99 -7.33 16.62
N ARG A 296 -5.66 -7.48 16.59
CA ARG A 296 -4.93 -8.40 17.47
C ARG A 296 -5.13 -7.99 18.93
N ARG A 297 -5.09 -8.96 19.84
CA ARG A 297 -5.12 -8.64 21.27
C ARG A 297 -3.82 -7.95 21.69
N TYR A 298 -3.93 -6.76 22.28
CA TYR A 298 -2.77 -6.09 22.86
C TYR A 298 -2.29 -6.85 24.09
N THR A 299 -0.99 -7.10 24.12
CA THR A 299 -0.26 -7.59 25.28
C THR A 299 0.97 -6.74 25.46
N GLU A 300 1.38 -6.52 26.71
CA GLU A 300 2.60 -5.75 26.93
C GLU A 300 3.81 -6.44 26.27
N PRO A 301 4.69 -5.69 25.59
CA PRO A 301 5.86 -6.24 24.95
C PRO A 301 6.79 -6.95 25.94
N ARG A 302 7.34 -8.09 25.51
CA ARG A 302 8.37 -8.79 26.29
C ARG A 302 9.69 -8.04 26.25
N ASP A 303 10.05 -7.50 25.08
CA ASP A 303 11.28 -6.72 24.91
C ASP A 303 11.02 -5.22 25.16
N ARG A 304 10.84 -4.88 26.43
CA ARG A 304 10.69 -3.49 26.86
C ARG A 304 11.92 -2.66 26.54
N ALA A 305 13.13 -3.24 26.55
CA ALA A 305 14.36 -2.49 26.30
C ALA A 305 14.39 -1.93 24.87
N SER A 306 14.00 -2.73 23.88
CA SER A 306 13.86 -2.26 22.50
C SER A 306 12.73 -1.24 22.35
N ALA A 307 11.60 -1.44 23.04
CA ALA A 307 10.50 -0.46 23.04
C ALA A 307 10.97 0.94 23.49
N HIS A 308 11.73 1.05 24.58
CA HIS A 308 12.18 2.34 25.12
C HIS A 308 13.24 3.04 24.26
N LYS A 309 13.97 2.32 23.40
CA LYS A 309 15.02 2.89 22.53
C LYS A 309 14.51 3.26 21.14
N ARG A 310 13.28 2.87 20.81
CA ARG A 310 12.72 2.99 19.47
C ARG A 310 12.37 4.44 19.14
N LEU A 311 12.60 4.82 17.89
CA LEU A 311 12.00 6.01 17.32
C LEU A 311 10.53 5.71 16.97
N VAL A 312 9.62 6.39 17.64
CA VAL A 312 8.17 6.23 17.40
C VAL A 312 7.79 6.85 16.05
N LEU A 313 7.08 6.09 15.22
CA LEU A 313 6.58 6.50 13.91
C LEU A 313 5.06 6.68 13.91
N SER A 314 4.35 5.87 14.70
CA SER A 314 2.90 5.88 14.80
C SER A 314 2.39 7.17 15.44
N THR A 315 1.29 7.68 14.89
CA THR A 315 0.60 8.88 15.36
C THR A 315 -0.75 8.57 15.99
N GLY A 316 -1.16 7.29 15.97
CA GLY A 316 -2.40 6.83 16.59
C GLY A 316 -2.42 6.98 18.12
N ALA A 317 -3.62 6.97 18.70
CA ALA A 317 -3.84 7.12 20.13
C ALA A 317 -4.81 6.04 20.62
N TYR A 318 -4.34 5.17 21.52
CA TYR A 318 -5.06 3.96 21.90
C TYR A 318 -5.09 3.73 23.41
N ALA A 319 -6.12 3.01 23.86
CA ALA A 319 -6.24 2.54 25.23
C ALA A 319 -6.25 1.00 25.28
N GLY A 320 -5.81 0.45 26.40
CA GLY A 320 -5.91 -0.99 26.69
C GLY A 320 -7.27 -1.37 27.26
N GLU A 321 -7.48 -2.66 27.53
CA GLU A 321 -8.72 -3.21 28.10
C GLU A 321 -9.12 -2.59 29.47
N THR A 322 -8.19 -1.91 30.16
CA THR A 322 -8.44 -1.20 31.42
C THR A 322 -8.67 0.31 31.24
N GLY A 323 -8.81 0.80 30.00
CA GLY A 323 -8.96 2.22 29.68
C GLY A 323 -7.68 3.05 29.81
N ASN A 324 -6.55 2.46 30.18
CA ASN A 324 -5.27 3.17 30.28
C ASN A 324 -4.67 3.40 28.88
N ALA A 325 -4.14 4.60 28.65
CA ALA A 325 -3.44 4.92 27.41
C ALA A 325 -2.25 3.98 27.18
N ILE A 326 -2.10 3.48 25.95
CA ILE A 326 -0.97 2.67 25.53
C ILE A 326 0.05 3.60 24.86
N PRO A 327 1.28 3.73 25.41
CA PRO A 327 2.33 4.47 24.72
C PRO A 327 2.68 3.84 23.36
N ASN A 328 2.81 4.66 22.31
CA ASN A 328 3.07 4.17 20.96
C ASN A 328 4.35 3.33 20.84
N GLN A 329 5.39 3.62 21.62
CA GLN A 329 6.59 2.80 21.67
C GLN A 329 6.33 1.36 22.15
N LEU A 330 5.38 1.15 23.07
CA LEU A 330 4.96 -0.18 23.49
C LEU A 330 4.08 -0.82 22.42
N LEU A 331 3.16 -0.06 21.81
CA LEU A 331 2.27 -0.57 20.78
C LEU A 331 3.01 -1.05 19.53
N GLU A 332 4.00 -0.27 19.08
CA GLU A 332 4.86 -0.62 17.96
C GLU A 332 5.69 -1.87 18.26
N GLN A 333 6.28 -1.96 19.45
CA GLN A 333 7.03 -3.15 19.84
C GLN A 333 6.13 -4.38 19.93
N ASN A 334 4.90 -4.23 20.42
CA ASN A 334 3.90 -5.29 20.41
C ASN A 334 3.60 -5.76 18.97
N LEU A 335 3.51 -4.86 18.00
CA LEU A 335 3.32 -5.22 16.59
C LEU A 335 4.54 -5.95 16.01
N VAL A 336 5.76 -5.53 16.33
CA VAL A 336 6.99 -6.23 15.92
C VAL A 336 7.01 -7.66 16.46
N GLU A 337 6.75 -7.84 17.75
CA GLU A 337 6.68 -9.17 18.38
C GLU A 337 5.56 -10.03 17.80
N HIS A 338 4.43 -9.43 17.44
CA HIS A 338 3.34 -10.09 16.72
C HIS A 338 3.74 -10.58 15.34
N LEU A 339 4.24 -9.69 14.47
CA LEU A 339 4.64 -10.05 13.11
C LEU A 339 5.79 -11.05 13.09
N ARG A 340 6.73 -10.95 14.05
CA ARG A 340 7.85 -11.88 14.18
C ARG A 340 7.40 -13.30 14.52
N ARG A 341 6.33 -13.45 15.30
CA ARG A 341 5.73 -14.77 15.59
C ARG A 341 5.10 -15.43 14.36
N TRP A 342 4.69 -14.65 13.37
CA TRP A 342 4.16 -15.15 12.10
C TRP A 342 5.25 -15.60 11.12
N ALA A 343 6.46 -15.03 11.21
CA ALA A 343 7.55 -15.29 10.27
C ALA A 343 7.84 -16.80 10.02
N PRO A 344 7.86 -17.69 11.04
CA PRO A 344 8.10 -19.12 10.82
C PRO A 344 7.04 -19.80 9.94
N CYS A 345 5.76 -19.40 10.07
CA CYS A 345 4.64 -20.00 9.36
C CYS A 345 4.61 -19.63 7.87
N ILE A 346 5.24 -18.51 7.50
CA ILE A 346 5.07 -17.90 6.15
C ILE A 346 6.33 -17.98 5.29
N ARG A 347 7.35 -18.72 5.76
CA ARG A 347 8.70 -18.70 5.17
C ARG A 347 8.81 -19.18 3.72
N LYS A 348 7.86 -20.02 3.26
CA LYS A 348 7.90 -20.63 1.92
C LYS A 348 7.03 -19.85 0.92
N HIS A 349 5.72 -19.76 1.17
CA HIS A 349 4.77 -19.17 0.22
C HIS A 349 4.41 -17.70 0.53
N GLY A 350 4.74 -17.22 1.73
CA GLY A 350 4.46 -15.87 2.18
C GLY A 350 3.08 -15.70 2.80
N LEU A 351 2.72 -14.45 2.96
CA LEU A 351 1.51 -13.97 3.60
C LEU A 351 0.91 -12.81 2.80
N ILE A 352 -0.33 -12.92 2.34
CA ILE A 352 -1.06 -11.79 1.77
C ILE A 352 -1.80 -11.08 2.91
N VAL A 353 -1.51 -9.79 3.10
CA VAL A 353 -2.15 -8.93 4.10
C VAL A 353 -2.84 -7.78 3.39
N ILE A 354 -4.13 -7.61 3.65
CA ILE A 354 -4.84 -6.36 3.40
C ILE A 354 -5.00 -5.69 4.76
N GLU A 355 -4.50 -4.47 4.94
CA GLU A 355 -4.56 -3.79 6.23
C GLU A 355 -5.01 -2.34 6.10
N ALA A 356 -5.76 -1.87 7.09
CA ALA A 356 -6.15 -0.48 7.28
C ALA A 356 -5.21 0.24 8.25
N HIS A 357 -4.97 1.52 7.98
CA HIS A 357 -3.94 2.32 8.62
C HIS A 357 -4.52 3.59 9.24
N ASN A 358 -3.95 3.97 10.38
CA ASN A 358 -4.18 5.27 11.00
C ASN A 358 -3.65 6.39 10.08
N ILE A 359 -4.36 7.52 10.03
CA ILE A 359 -3.96 8.69 9.26
C ILE A 359 -3.45 9.79 10.19
N TYR A 360 -2.32 10.40 9.83
CA TYR A 360 -1.75 11.51 10.58
C TYR A 360 -2.78 12.65 10.78
N PRO A 361 -3.07 13.10 12.02
CA PRO A 361 -4.19 14.00 12.28
C PRO A 361 -4.21 15.31 11.48
N PRO A 362 -3.07 16.00 11.20
CA PRO A 362 -3.05 17.15 10.29
C PRO A 362 -3.49 16.82 8.86
N ILE A 363 -3.18 15.62 8.35
CA ILE A 363 -3.70 15.16 7.06
C ILE A 363 -5.21 14.91 7.19
N ALA A 364 -5.65 14.23 8.25
CA ALA A 364 -7.07 13.97 8.44
C ALA A 364 -7.90 15.26 8.51
N ALA A 365 -7.37 16.30 9.17
CA ALA A 365 -7.97 17.62 9.23
C ALA A 365 -8.00 18.30 7.85
N ALA A 366 -6.91 18.24 7.08
CA ALA A 366 -6.83 18.86 5.75
C ALA A 366 -7.76 18.20 4.71
N TYR A 367 -8.08 16.92 4.90
CA TYR A 367 -8.94 16.13 4.00
C TYR A 367 -10.27 15.74 4.67
N ASN A 368 -10.72 16.48 5.69
CA ASN A 368 -11.97 16.19 6.41
C ASN A 368 -13.17 16.11 5.43
N GLY A 369 -14.04 15.13 5.65
CA GLY A 369 -15.18 14.83 4.75
C GLY A 369 -14.80 14.15 3.42
N LYS A 370 -13.51 14.15 3.04
CA LYS A 370 -13.00 13.41 1.86
C LYS A 370 -12.43 12.04 2.22
N ILE A 371 -12.26 11.76 3.51
CA ILE A 371 -11.69 10.51 4.03
C ILE A 371 -12.49 10.00 5.22
N HIS A 372 -12.38 8.70 5.48
CA HIS A 372 -13.07 8.05 6.60
C HIS A 372 -12.29 8.11 7.94
N ALA A 373 -11.06 8.63 7.94
CA ALA A 373 -10.11 8.52 9.05
C ALA A 373 -10.67 9.01 10.40
N THR A 374 -11.32 10.18 10.43
CA THR A 374 -11.88 10.72 11.68
C THR A 374 -12.83 9.75 12.36
N ALA A 375 -13.72 9.10 11.60
CA ALA A 375 -14.61 8.08 12.15
C ALA A 375 -13.86 6.78 12.44
N PHE A 376 -13.06 6.31 11.47
CA PHE A 376 -12.29 5.07 11.52
C PHE A 376 -11.39 5.00 12.76
N ASP A 377 -10.49 5.97 12.92
CA ASP A 377 -9.52 6.02 14.00
C ASP A 377 -10.23 6.10 15.36
N THR A 378 -11.35 6.84 15.42
CA THR A 378 -12.15 6.98 16.64
C THR A 378 -12.81 5.68 17.08
N TYR A 379 -13.56 5.00 16.18
CA TYR A 379 -14.24 3.77 16.61
C TYR A 379 -13.28 2.61 16.81
N HIS A 380 -12.15 2.55 16.09
CA HIS A 380 -11.10 1.56 16.38
C HIS A 380 -10.44 1.84 17.74
N GLY A 381 -10.09 3.10 18.02
CA GLY A 381 -9.51 3.48 19.30
C GLY A 381 -10.41 3.17 20.49
N TYR A 382 -11.70 3.43 20.37
CA TYR A 382 -12.69 3.08 21.40
C TYR A 382 -13.08 1.60 21.45
N SER A 383 -12.73 0.79 20.44
CA SER A 383 -13.04 -0.64 20.43
C SER A 383 -11.82 -1.52 20.74
N ASN A 384 -10.74 -0.94 21.27
CA ASN A 384 -9.47 -1.63 21.53
C ASN A 384 -8.87 -2.27 20.28
N GLN A 385 -8.95 -1.55 19.16
CA GLN A 385 -8.31 -1.90 17.91
C GLN A 385 -7.21 -0.88 17.62
N TYR A 386 -6.14 -1.35 17.00
CA TYR A 386 -4.85 -0.67 16.97
C TYR A 386 -4.31 -0.48 15.54
N PRO A 387 -5.04 0.22 14.64
CA PRO A 387 -4.50 0.55 13.34
C PRO A 387 -3.25 1.39 13.52
N ILE A 388 -2.27 1.22 12.63
CA ILE A 388 -1.02 1.96 12.73
C ILE A 388 -0.72 2.59 11.39
N ASP A 389 -0.07 3.75 11.42
CA ASP A 389 0.32 4.48 10.23
C ASP A 389 1.04 3.54 9.26
N TYR A 390 0.73 3.65 7.96
CA TYR A 390 1.28 2.78 6.92
C TYR A 390 2.82 2.68 6.97
N GLU A 391 3.48 3.83 7.16
CA GLU A 391 4.93 3.94 7.27
C GLU A 391 5.47 3.31 8.58
N ALA A 392 4.69 3.33 9.66
CA ALA A 392 5.04 2.58 10.86
C ALA A 392 4.91 1.07 10.59
N PHE A 393 3.75 0.61 10.10
CA PHE A 393 3.46 -0.80 9.84
C PHE A 393 4.57 -1.51 9.06
N PHE A 394 5.02 -0.89 7.97
CA PHE A 394 6.08 -1.45 7.12
C PHE A 394 7.45 -1.49 7.80
N SER A 395 7.81 -0.44 8.54
CA SER A 395 9.09 -0.39 9.25
C SER A 395 9.17 -1.50 10.29
N LEU A 396 8.04 -1.73 10.98
CA LEU A 396 7.88 -2.77 12.01
C LEU A 396 7.85 -4.17 11.40
N ALA A 397 7.23 -4.34 10.23
CA ALA A 397 7.26 -5.59 9.48
C ALA A 397 8.69 -5.96 9.08
N GLU A 398 9.48 -5.00 8.58
CA GLU A 398 10.90 -5.21 8.27
C GLU A 398 11.71 -5.59 9.52
N GLU A 399 11.52 -4.88 10.63
CA GLU A 399 12.16 -5.18 11.91
C GLU A 399 11.77 -6.58 12.43
N ALA A 400 10.54 -7.02 12.15
CA ALA A 400 10.05 -8.36 12.46
C ALA A 400 10.66 -9.46 11.56
N GLY A 401 11.47 -9.11 10.57
CA GLY A 401 12.06 -10.04 9.62
C GLY A 401 11.12 -10.38 8.46
N LEU A 402 10.21 -9.48 8.10
CA LEU A 402 9.32 -9.62 6.95
C LEU A 402 9.73 -8.64 5.85
N ARG A 403 9.68 -9.10 4.60
CA ARG A 403 9.94 -8.29 3.41
C ARG A 403 8.69 -8.25 2.54
N ALA A 404 8.26 -7.06 2.15
CA ALA A 404 7.20 -6.89 1.17
C ALA A 404 7.68 -7.17 -0.26
N VAL A 405 6.83 -7.80 -1.06
CA VAL A 405 7.05 -7.96 -2.50
C VAL A 405 6.57 -6.70 -3.21
N ALA A 406 7.47 -5.74 -3.45
CA ALA A 406 7.14 -4.38 -3.87
C ALA A 406 6.27 -4.31 -5.15
N HIS A 407 6.49 -5.17 -6.14
CA HIS A 407 5.72 -5.17 -7.39
C HIS A 407 4.29 -5.72 -7.24
N GLU A 408 4.00 -6.43 -6.15
CA GLU A 408 2.66 -6.94 -5.83
C GLU A 408 1.87 -5.98 -4.91
N GLN A 409 2.51 -4.92 -4.40
CA GLN A 409 1.89 -3.96 -3.49
C GLN A 409 0.81 -3.11 -4.19
N ARG A 410 -0.26 -2.79 -3.46
CA ARG A 410 -1.19 -1.68 -3.75
C ARG A 410 -1.44 -0.86 -2.49
N VAL A 411 -1.70 0.43 -2.67
CA VAL A 411 -2.04 1.37 -1.61
C VAL A 411 -3.25 2.20 -2.01
N TYR A 412 -4.07 2.55 -1.02
CA TYR A 412 -5.32 3.28 -1.22
C TYR A 412 -5.43 4.41 -0.19
N PRO A 413 -5.79 5.63 -0.61
CA PRO A 413 -5.86 6.10 -2.01
C PRO A 413 -4.47 6.14 -2.68
N SER A 414 -4.40 5.85 -3.98
CA SER A 414 -3.13 5.81 -4.73
C SER A 414 -2.63 7.18 -5.21
N ARG A 415 -3.44 8.23 -5.06
CA ARG A 415 -3.20 9.58 -5.62
C ARG A 415 -3.27 10.71 -4.59
N LEU A 416 -3.37 10.38 -3.30
CA LEU A 416 -3.40 11.37 -2.22
C LEU A 416 -2.16 11.16 -1.31
N PRO A 417 -1.74 12.18 -0.53
CA PRO A 417 -0.51 12.14 0.24
C PRO A 417 -0.66 11.33 1.56
N PHE A 418 -1.47 10.27 1.55
CA PHE A 418 -1.64 9.35 2.68
C PHE A 418 -2.11 7.98 2.19
N VAL A 419 -1.87 6.95 3.01
CA VAL A 419 -2.31 5.58 2.77
C VAL A 419 -3.24 5.17 3.90
N ALA A 420 -4.51 4.93 3.58
CA ALA A 420 -5.52 4.44 4.52
C ALA A 420 -5.62 2.92 4.49
N ILE A 421 -5.36 2.28 3.35
CA ILE A 421 -5.40 0.83 3.19
C ILE A 421 -4.22 0.39 2.33
N SER A 422 -3.62 -0.76 2.64
CA SER A 422 -2.61 -1.38 1.80
C SER A 422 -2.90 -2.87 1.56
N LEU A 423 -2.56 -3.35 0.37
CA LEU A 423 -2.56 -4.77 -0.01
C LEU A 423 -1.11 -5.17 -0.29
N ASN A 424 -0.63 -6.17 0.44
CA ASN A 424 0.77 -6.53 0.46
C ASN A 424 0.94 -8.04 0.47
N ARG A 425 2.01 -8.54 -0.14
CA ARG A 425 2.52 -9.88 0.12
C ARG A 425 3.84 -9.78 0.87
N PHE A 426 3.88 -10.34 2.08
CA PHE A 426 5.08 -10.46 2.88
C PHE A 426 5.70 -11.84 2.72
N LYS A 427 7.03 -11.89 2.72
CA LYS A 427 7.82 -13.13 2.81
C LYS A 427 8.91 -12.92 3.86
N THR A 428 9.44 -13.99 4.43
CA THR A 428 10.72 -13.89 5.14
C THR A 428 11.83 -13.64 4.12
N PRO A 429 12.81 -12.76 4.37
CA PRO A 429 13.97 -12.59 3.51
C PRO A 429 14.62 -13.95 3.22
N GLY A 430 14.64 -14.35 1.95
CA GLY A 430 15.55 -15.39 1.47
C GLY A 430 16.92 -14.79 1.21
N SER A 431 17.94 -15.62 1.06
CA SER A 431 19.20 -15.16 0.46
C SER A 431 18.87 -14.68 -0.95
N ILE A 432 19.08 -13.38 -1.23
CA ILE A 432 19.31 -12.96 -2.61
C ILE A 432 20.65 -13.61 -2.95
N GLU A 433 20.61 -14.73 -3.67
CA GLU A 433 21.81 -15.27 -4.31
C GLU A 433 22.22 -14.29 -5.40
N ILE A 434 22.89 -13.21 -5.00
CA ILE A 434 23.85 -12.57 -5.90
C ILE A 434 24.85 -13.69 -6.13
N ALA A 435 24.84 -14.28 -7.32
CA ALA A 435 25.72 -15.38 -7.64
C ALA A 435 27.15 -14.97 -7.27
N ALA A 436 27.65 -15.47 -6.13
CA ALA A 436 29.04 -15.34 -5.74
C ALA A 436 29.85 -16.34 -6.57
N ALA A 437 29.75 -16.20 -7.89
CA ALA A 437 30.58 -16.88 -8.84
C ALA A 437 31.30 -15.76 -9.59
N HIS A 438 32.61 -15.65 -9.39
CA HIS A 438 33.44 -14.85 -10.28
C HIS A 438 33.14 -15.31 -11.71
N PRO A 439 32.53 -14.46 -12.55
CA PRO A 439 32.19 -14.88 -13.90
C PRO A 439 33.49 -15.20 -14.64
N PRO A 440 33.49 -16.22 -15.52
CA PRO A 440 34.61 -16.41 -16.43
C PRO A 440 34.85 -15.10 -17.20
N PRO A 441 36.11 -14.78 -17.56
CA PRO A 441 36.42 -13.54 -18.28
C PRO A 441 35.60 -13.48 -19.58
N ARG A 442 34.70 -12.48 -19.66
CA ARG A 442 33.92 -12.22 -20.88
C ARG A 442 34.86 -11.93 -22.05
N ARG A 443 34.62 -12.62 -23.17
CA ARG A 443 35.52 -12.67 -24.33
C ARG A 443 35.35 -11.51 -25.31
N ASP A 444 34.27 -10.75 -25.21
CA ASP A 444 33.96 -9.60 -26.06
C ASP A 444 34.35 -8.29 -25.37
N GLY A 445 35.38 -7.62 -25.87
CA GLY A 445 35.88 -6.34 -25.32
C GLY A 445 34.93 -5.14 -25.49
N THR A 446 33.61 -5.35 -25.60
CA THR A 446 32.58 -4.35 -25.89
C THR A 446 31.78 -3.90 -24.67
N SER A 447 31.73 -4.71 -23.60
CA SER A 447 31.08 -4.32 -22.33
C SER A 447 31.96 -3.32 -21.56
N TRP A 448 31.34 -2.22 -21.13
CA TRP A 448 31.96 -1.25 -20.22
C TRP A 448 32.32 -1.91 -18.88
N ARG A 449 33.40 -1.41 -18.26
CA ARG A 449 33.85 -1.78 -16.91
C ARG A 449 34.43 -0.54 -16.21
N PRO A 450 34.35 -0.46 -14.87
CA PRO A 450 34.98 0.63 -14.11
C PRO A 450 36.49 0.69 -14.37
N GLY A 451 37.00 1.89 -14.64
CA GLY A 451 38.42 2.14 -14.87
C GLY A 451 39.24 2.36 -13.58
N GLY A 452 38.56 2.51 -12.43
CA GLY A 452 39.17 2.78 -11.13
C GLY A 452 39.23 4.28 -10.78
N SER A 453 38.80 5.16 -11.69
CA SER A 453 38.71 6.61 -11.46
C SER A 453 37.34 7.06 -10.95
N GLU A 454 36.36 6.17 -10.90
CA GLU A 454 34.99 6.46 -10.49
C GLU A 454 34.87 6.75 -8.98
N ASP A 455 34.01 7.70 -8.62
CA ASP A 455 33.73 8.07 -7.22
C ASP A 455 32.88 7.00 -6.51
N THR A 456 33.54 5.93 -6.07
CA THR A 456 32.87 4.79 -5.41
C THR A 456 32.13 5.18 -4.13
N LEU A 457 32.55 6.24 -3.44
CA LEU A 457 31.87 6.75 -2.25
C LEU A 457 30.50 7.35 -2.60
N ASP A 458 30.41 8.09 -3.70
CA ASP A 458 29.13 8.63 -4.18
C ASP A 458 28.19 7.51 -4.67
N GLY A 459 28.74 6.49 -5.33
CA GLY A 459 28.02 5.25 -5.68
C GLY A 459 27.42 4.54 -4.48
N GLU A 460 28.23 4.30 -3.45
CA GLU A 460 27.80 3.67 -2.21
C GLU A 460 26.78 4.53 -1.46
N ALA A 461 26.96 5.86 -1.46
CA ALA A 461 26.02 6.78 -0.83
C ALA A 461 24.64 6.76 -1.50
N LEU A 462 24.58 6.78 -2.85
CA LEU A 462 23.33 6.63 -3.57
C LEU A 462 22.70 5.26 -3.31
N HIS A 463 23.50 4.19 -3.28
CA HIS A 463 22.99 2.85 -2.98
C HIS A 463 22.35 2.77 -1.59
N ARG A 464 22.98 3.33 -0.55
CA ARG A 464 22.42 3.44 0.81
C ARG A 464 21.24 4.41 0.94
N PHE A 465 21.11 5.33 -0.02
CA PHE A 465 19.94 6.18 -0.16
C PHE A 465 18.74 5.43 -0.77
N LEU A 466 19.00 4.42 -1.60
CA LEU A 466 17.98 3.57 -2.24
C LEU A 466 17.64 2.31 -1.43
N TYR A 467 18.57 1.81 -0.62
CA TYR A 467 18.41 0.61 0.21
C TYR A 467 18.83 0.89 1.66
N HIS A 468 18.06 0.41 2.64
CA HIS A 468 18.42 0.58 4.06
C HIS A 468 19.79 -0.05 4.36
N GLU A 469 20.76 0.76 4.79
CA GLU A 469 22.15 0.38 5.02
C GLU A 469 22.86 -0.30 3.82
N GLY A 470 22.28 -0.24 2.62
CA GLY A 470 22.74 -0.93 1.42
C GLY A 470 22.24 -2.38 1.28
N ASP A 471 21.37 -2.85 2.17
CA ASP A 471 20.77 -4.18 2.14
C ASP A 471 19.79 -4.32 0.97
N LEU A 472 20.12 -5.16 -0.01
CA LEU A 472 19.31 -5.41 -1.20
C LEU A 472 17.92 -5.98 -0.88
N THR A 473 17.71 -6.56 0.29
CA THR A 473 16.39 -7.07 0.69
C THR A 473 15.47 -5.96 1.18
N ARG A 474 15.99 -4.75 1.41
CA ARG A 474 15.28 -3.62 2.06
C ARG A 474 15.34 -2.34 1.23
N PRO A 475 14.71 -2.29 0.04
CA PRO A 475 14.61 -1.05 -0.72
C PRO A 475 13.85 -0.01 0.08
N ARG A 476 14.29 1.25 0.04
CA ARG A 476 13.63 2.35 0.75
C ARG A 476 12.30 2.68 0.10
N ARG A 477 11.26 2.83 0.90
CA ARG A 477 9.87 3.01 0.47
C ARG A 477 9.66 4.12 -0.56
N TRP A 478 10.40 5.22 -0.43
CA TRP A 478 10.31 6.37 -1.33
C TRP A 478 10.57 6.03 -2.81
N CYS A 479 11.37 5.00 -3.08
CA CYS A 479 11.63 4.50 -4.42
C CYS A 479 11.01 3.12 -4.68
N ALA A 480 10.74 2.33 -3.64
CA ALA A 480 10.32 0.94 -3.75
C ALA A 480 8.95 0.81 -4.44
N SER A 481 7.94 1.60 -4.05
CA SER A 481 6.59 1.43 -4.61
C SER A 481 6.51 1.84 -6.08
N SER A 482 7.13 2.97 -6.45
CA SER A 482 7.15 3.45 -7.83
C SER A 482 7.97 2.53 -8.75
N THR A 483 9.11 2.02 -8.27
CA THR A 483 9.92 1.03 -8.99
C THR A 483 9.20 -0.32 -9.07
N GLY A 484 8.52 -0.71 -8.00
CA GLY A 484 7.72 -1.94 -7.95
C GLY A 484 6.63 -1.96 -9.02
N MET A 485 5.95 -0.84 -9.28
CA MET A 485 4.98 -0.74 -10.38
C MET A 485 5.62 -0.87 -11.76
N LEU A 486 6.77 -0.23 -11.97
CA LEU A 486 7.52 -0.37 -13.21
C LEU A 486 7.87 -1.85 -13.43
N VAL A 487 8.43 -2.49 -12.41
CA VAL A 487 8.78 -3.92 -12.42
C VAL A 487 7.55 -4.79 -12.65
N HIS A 488 6.40 -4.49 -12.05
CA HIS A 488 5.16 -5.23 -12.27
C HIS A 488 4.78 -5.25 -13.76
N SER A 489 4.73 -4.07 -14.41
CA SER A 489 4.42 -3.97 -15.84
C SER A 489 5.45 -4.68 -16.70
N LEU A 490 6.74 -4.63 -16.32
CA LEU A 490 7.81 -5.35 -17.00
C LEU A 490 7.61 -6.87 -16.91
N LEU A 491 7.30 -7.39 -15.72
CA LEU A 491 7.08 -8.83 -15.52
C LEU A 491 5.91 -9.35 -16.37
N GLU A 492 4.80 -8.61 -16.42
CA GLU A 492 3.66 -8.98 -17.26
C GLU A 492 4.02 -8.98 -18.75
N ASP A 493 4.82 -8.01 -19.22
CA ASP A 493 5.21 -7.98 -20.63
C ASP A 493 6.23 -9.06 -20.99
N ILE A 494 7.17 -9.33 -20.08
CA ILE A 494 8.11 -10.44 -20.20
C ILE A 494 7.35 -11.77 -20.28
N GLU A 495 6.36 -11.99 -19.42
CA GLU A 495 5.53 -13.20 -19.44
C GLU A 495 4.79 -13.36 -20.76
N ARG A 496 4.10 -12.30 -21.23
CA ARG A 496 3.42 -12.31 -22.55
C ARG A 496 4.37 -12.57 -23.70
N ARG A 497 5.60 -12.01 -23.66
CA ARG A 497 6.62 -12.22 -24.69
C ARG A 497 7.19 -13.63 -24.63
N LEU A 498 7.39 -14.16 -23.43
CA LEU A 498 7.86 -15.53 -23.21
C LEU A 498 6.87 -16.53 -23.83
N ASP A 499 5.58 -16.37 -23.57
CA ASP A 499 4.55 -17.24 -24.16
C ASP A 499 4.60 -17.22 -25.70
N ARG A 500 4.89 -16.07 -26.31
CA ARG A 500 5.11 -15.95 -27.77
C ARG A 500 6.41 -16.60 -28.25
N CYS A 501 7.48 -16.53 -27.45
CA CYS A 501 8.77 -17.16 -27.79
C CYS A 501 8.72 -18.68 -27.73
N LEU A 502 7.77 -19.24 -26.98
CA LEU A 502 7.55 -20.68 -26.86
C LEU A 502 6.72 -21.27 -28.02
N ASP A 503 6.16 -20.43 -28.89
CA ASP A 503 5.49 -20.87 -30.11
C ASP A 503 6.51 -21.53 -31.07
N GLN A 504 6.26 -22.81 -31.38
CA GLN A 504 7.15 -23.67 -32.18
C GLN A 504 7.36 -23.16 -33.62
N SER A 505 6.53 -22.24 -34.10
CA SER A 505 6.65 -21.64 -35.43
C SER A 505 7.77 -20.60 -35.54
N ARG A 506 8.39 -20.16 -34.44
CA ARG A 506 9.44 -19.13 -34.43
C ARG A 506 10.86 -19.68 -34.31
N THR A 507 11.78 -19.04 -35.03
CA THR A 507 13.20 -19.39 -35.09
C THR A 507 14.06 -18.69 -34.03
N SER A 508 13.68 -17.49 -33.58
CA SER A 508 14.42 -16.76 -32.55
C SER A 508 13.91 -17.08 -31.15
N ARG A 509 14.78 -17.61 -30.30
CA ARG A 509 14.54 -17.87 -28.87
C ARG A 509 15.32 -16.87 -28.01
N GLN A 510 15.14 -15.58 -28.29
CA GLN A 510 15.82 -14.49 -27.58
C GLN A 510 14.80 -13.51 -27.00
N LEU A 511 15.11 -12.99 -25.82
CA LEU A 511 14.41 -11.86 -25.21
C LEU A 511 15.45 -10.84 -24.74
N MET A 512 15.43 -9.63 -25.29
CA MET A 512 16.41 -8.59 -25.01
C MET A 512 15.78 -7.35 -24.38
N LEU A 513 16.23 -7.01 -23.18
CA LEU A 513 15.79 -5.84 -22.42
C LEU A 513 16.89 -4.79 -22.34
N ALA A 514 16.53 -3.52 -22.18
CA ALA A 514 17.47 -2.43 -21.94
C ALA A 514 17.04 -1.54 -20.76
N ASP A 515 17.92 -1.35 -19.78
CA ASP A 515 17.80 -0.38 -18.68
C ASP A 515 18.55 0.90 -19.05
N TYR A 516 17.83 1.97 -19.34
CA TYR A 516 18.42 3.27 -19.67
C TYR A 516 18.51 4.16 -18.44
N GLY A 517 19.74 4.57 -18.10
CA GLY A 517 20.07 5.36 -16.91
C GLY A 517 20.02 4.52 -15.64
N ALA A 518 20.72 3.38 -15.64
CA ALA A 518 20.63 2.35 -14.61
C ALA A 518 20.97 2.84 -13.19
N GLY A 519 21.74 3.92 -13.03
CA GLY A 519 22.22 4.42 -11.75
C GLY A 519 23.05 3.37 -11.03
N THR A 520 22.66 3.03 -9.79
CA THR A 520 23.25 1.91 -9.03
C THR A 520 22.59 0.56 -9.34
N GLY A 521 21.66 0.50 -10.29
CA GLY A 521 21.00 -0.72 -10.75
C GLY A 521 19.68 -1.04 -10.03
N LEU A 522 19.03 -0.08 -9.36
CA LEU A 522 17.80 -0.32 -8.58
C LEU A 522 16.73 -1.09 -9.36
N ALA A 523 16.30 -0.57 -10.52
CA ALA A 523 15.22 -1.19 -11.30
C ALA A 523 15.59 -2.57 -11.81
N THR A 524 16.83 -2.73 -12.31
CA THR A 524 17.35 -4.05 -12.72
C THR A 524 17.40 -5.04 -11.56
N LEU A 525 17.86 -4.64 -10.36
CA LEU A 525 17.89 -5.50 -9.18
C LEU A 525 16.48 -5.94 -8.76
N GLU A 526 15.51 -5.00 -8.73
CA GLU A 526 14.12 -5.31 -8.41
C GLU A 526 13.46 -6.17 -9.49
N LEU A 527 13.79 -5.97 -10.77
CA LEU A 527 13.33 -6.82 -11.87
C LEU A 527 13.86 -8.25 -11.73
N ILE A 528 15.15 -8.45 -11.43
CA ILE A 528 15.72 -9.78 -11.20
C ILE A 528 15.02 -10.49 -10.03
N LYS A 529 14.80 -9.78 -8.92
CA LYS A 529 14.03 -10.31 -7.78
C LYS A 529 12.60 -10.70 -8.22
N GLY A 530 11.96 -9.89 -9.05
CA GLY A 530 10.65 -10.17 -9.63
C GLY A 530 10.64 -11.41 -10.54
N LEU A 531 11.64 -11.56 -11.42
CA LEU A 531 11.78 -12.70 -12.33
C LEU A 531 12.04 -14.01 -11.58
N GLN A 532 12.78 -13.94 -10.48
CA GLN A 532 12.98 -15.07 -9.57
C GLN A 532 11.69 -15.40 -8.82
N GLU A 533 11.04 -14.39 -8.24
CA GLU A 533 9.82 -14.57 -7.45
C GLU A 533 8.67 -15.15 -8.28
N THR A 534 8.49 -14.69 -9.52
CA THR A 534 7.47 -15.18 -10.45
C THR A 534 7.82 -16.53 -11.09
N GLY A 535 9.06 -16.99 -10.95
CA GLY A 535 9.55 -18.21 -11.62
C GLY A 535 9.85 -18.04 -13.12
N LEU A 536 9.67 -16.82 -13.67
CA LEU A 536 9.94 -16.53 -15.08
C LEU A 536 11.40 -16.80 -15.46
N MET A 537 12.35 -16.53 -14.56
CA MET A 537 13.77 -16.82 -14.81
C MET A 537 14.01 -18.32 -15.03
N GLN A 538 13.44 -19.16 -14.17
CA GLN A 538 13.57 -20.61 -14.27
C GLN A 538 12.84 -21.15 -15.51
N ARG A 539 11.68 -20.59 -15.83
CA ARG A 539 10.89 -20.94 -17.03
C ARG A 539 11.67 -20.61 -18.32
N MET A 540 12.33 -19.46 -18.40
CA MET A 540 13.20 -19.10 -19.52
C MET A 540 14.38 -20.08 -19.66
N GLN A 541 15.06 -20.39 -18.55
CA GLN A 541 16.20 -21.31 -18.54
C GLN A 541 15.81 -22.73 -19.01
N ARG A 542 14.71 -23.28 -18.49
CA ARG A 542 14.21 -24.62 -18.86
C ARG A 542 13.88 -24.73 -20.34
N ASN A 543 13.38 -23.65 -20.95
CA ASN A 543 12.99 -23.62 -22.35
C ASN A 543 14.12 -23.17 -23.31
N GLY A 544 15.32 -22.92 -22.78
CA GLY A 544 16.46 -22.48 -23.58
C GLY A 544 16.28 -21.10 -24.21
N ILE A 545 15.55 -20.20 -23.54
CA ILE A 545 15.40 -18.81 -23.98
C ILE A 545 16.66 -18.03 -23.63
N ASN A 546 17.29 -17.43 -24.64
CA ASN A 546 18.44 -16.53 -24.48
C ASN A 546 17.96 -15.17 -23.97
N PHE A 547 17.94 -15.00 -22.66
CA PHE A 547 17.63 -13.72 -22.01
C PHE A 547 18.87 -12.82 -21.96
N LYS A 548 18.74 -11.57 -22.42
CA LYS A 548 19.77 -10.53 -22.33
C LYS A 548 19.22 -9.24 -21.74
N LEU A 549 20.02 -8.57 -20.93
CA LEU A 549 19.68 -7.31 -20.29
C LEU A 549 20.85 -6.32 -20.47
N LEU A 550 20.61 -5.25 -21.21
CA LEU A 550 21.60 -4.24 -21.54
C LEU A 550 21.46 -3.06 -20.58
N LEU A 551 22.52 -2.70 -19.85
CA LEU A 551 22.54 -1.56 -18.92
C LEU A 551 23.26 -0.38 -19.55
N PHE A 552 22.61 0.78 -19.57
CA PHE A 552 23.18 2.02 -20.10
C PHE A 552 23.27 3.08 -19.01
N ASP A 553 24.45 3.65 -18.83
CA ASP A 553 24.61 4.88 -18.04
C ASP A 553 25.92 5.61 -18.39
N PHE A 554 26.08 6.82 -17.88
CA PHE A 554 27.34 7.55 -17.89
C PHE A 554 28.34 6.89 -16.91
N PRO A 555 29.63 6.75 -17.31
CA PRO A 555 30.68 6.31 -16.41
C PRO A 555 30.73 7.20 -15.15
N SER A 556 30.37 6.61 -14.01
CA SER A 556 30.18 7.33 -12.75
C SER A 556 30.34 6.37 -11.57
N GLY A 557 30.46 6.93 -10.36
CA GLY A 557 30.42 6.13 -9.13
C GLY A 557 29.15 5.28 -9.01
N TRP A 558 28.02 5.81 -9.49
CA TRP A 558 26.73 5.11 -9.47
C TRP A 558 26.76 3.88 -10.37
N PHE A 559 27.22 4.06 -11.63
CA PHE A 559 27.28 2.95 -12.58
C PHE A 559 28.37 1.92 -12.23
N ALA A 560 29.46 2.37 -11.60
CA ALA A 560 30.45 1.46 -11.00
C ALA A 560 29.84 0.61 -9.87
N LYS A 561 28.95 1.20 -9.06
CA LYS A 561 28.21 0.44 -8.04
C LYS A 561 27.23 -0.56 -8.67
N ALA A 562 26.54 -0.18 -9.75
CA ALA A 562 25.73 -1.14 -10.51
C ALA A 562 26.58 -2.30 -11.03
N TYR A 563 27.76 -2.00 -11.59
CA TYR A 563 28.70 -3.03 -12.03
C TYR A 563 29.10 -3.96 -10.88
N GLU A 564 29.50 -3.43 -9.72
CA GLU A 564 29.82 -4.22 -8.52
C GLU A 564 28.70 -5.21 -8.16
N LEU A 565 27.44 -4.74 -8.17
CA LEU A 565 26.27 -5.53 -7.75
C LEU A 565 25.78 -6.52 -8.82
N LEU A 566 25.96 -6.22 -10.11
CA LEU A 566 25.29 -6.93 -11.20
C LEU A 566 26.23 -7.67 -12.16
N ASN A 567 27.55 -7.46 -12.11
CA ASN A 567 28.48 -8.08 -13.07
C ASN A 567 28.51 -9.62 -13.05
N ALA A 568 28.09 -10.23 -11.93
CA ALA A 568 28.02 -11.68 -11.78
C ALA A 568 26.94 -12.33 -12.65
N PHE A 569 25.92 -11.58 -13.08
CA PHE A 569 24.88 -12.09 -13.97
C PHE A 569 25.37 -12.11 -15.41
N THR A 570 25.57 -13.31 -15.97
CA THR A 570 26.12 -13.49 -17.33
C THR A 570 25.20 -12.98 -18.44
N PHE A 571 23.93 -12.76 -18.16
CA PHE A 571 22.96 -12.19 -19.09
C PHE A 571 22.93 -10.65 -19.11
N ILE A 572 23.73 -9.98 -18.27
CA ILE A 572 23.74 -8.51 -18.16
C ILE A 572 24.95 -7.92 -18.88
N ASP A 573 24.78 -7.09 -19.91
CA ASP A 573 25.87 -6.37 -20.59
C ASP A 573 25.87 -4.88 -20.21
N PHE A 574 27.04 -4.27 -19.96
CA PHE A 574 27.14 -2.87 -19.54
C PHE A 574 27.62 -1.99 -20.69
N HIS A 575 27.00 -0.83 -20.89
CA HIS A 575 27.29 0.08 -21.97
C HIS A 575 27.40 1.52 -21.47
N SER A 576 28.50 2.19 -21.84
CA SER A 576 28.72 3.61 -21.51
C SER A 576 27.90 4.51 -22.45
N LEU A 577 27.17 5.48 -21.90
CA LEU A 577 26.57 6.58 -22.68
C LEU A 577 27.58 7.68 -23.05
N THR A 578 28.85 7.50 -22.67
CA THR A 578 29.97 8.32 -23.11
C THR A 578 30.85 7.52 -24.06
N ASP A 579 31.15 8.10 -25.22
CA ASP A 579 32.13 7.54 -26.15
C ASP A 579 33.54 7.56 -25.53
N PRO A 580 34.23 6.41 -25.38
CA PRO A 580 35.54 6.36 -24.72
C PRO A 580 36.63 7.15 -25.42
N GLY A 581 36.54 7.34 -26.75
CA GLY A 581 37.57 8.04 -27.53
C GLY A 581 37.36 9.55 -27.56
N SER A 582 36.13 10.00 -27.79
CA SER A 582 35.79 11.41 -28.00
C SER A 582 35.21 12.11 -26.77
N GLY A 583 34.75 11.35 -25.76
CA GLY A 583 34.06 11.88 -24.58
C GLY A 583 32.65 12.41 -24.88
N LYS A 584 32.15 12.25 -26.11
CA LYS A 584 30.81 12.71 -26.50
C LYS A 584 29.72 11.80 -25.93
N ILE A 585 28.54 12.37 -25.70
CA ILE A 585 27.34 11.60 -25.33
C ILE A 585 26.90 10.77 -26.53
N ARG A 586 26.55 9.51 -26.29
CA ARG A 586 25.99 8.55 -27.24
C ARG A 586 24.51 8.32 -26.93
N LEU A 587 23.70 8.16 -27.96
CA LEU A 587 22.34 7.66 -27.87
C LEU A 587 22.35 6.12 -27.86
N ILE A 588 21.23 5.49 -27.49
CA ILE A 588 21.17 4.02 -27.48
C ILE A 588 21.33 3.43 -28.89
N SER A 589 20.84 4.13 -29.93
CA SER A 589 20.99 3.70 -31.33
C SER A 589 22.41 3.83 -31.87
N ASP A 590 23.31 4.55 -31.20
CA ASP A 590 24.74 4.54 -31.51
C ASP A 590 25.44 3.26 -31.03
N ILE A 591 24.82 2.54 -30.09
CA ILE A 591 25.43 1.42 -29.35
C ILE A 591 24.77 0.08 -29.72
N VAL A 592 23.46 0.10 -29.92
CA VAL A 592 22.62 -1.07 -30.13
C VAL A 592 22.08 -1.06 -31.55
N ALA A 593 22.03 -2.23 -32.18
CA ALA A 593 21.50 -2.36 -33.54
C ALA A 593 20.00 -1.98 -33.59
N PRO A 594 19.51 -1.39 -34.70
CA PRO A 594 18.09 -1.15 -34.90
C PRO A 594 17.25 -2.43 -34.76
N GLU A 595 16.01 -2.30 -34.29
CA GLU A 595 15.05 -3.39 -34.16
C GLU A 595 15.59 -4.66 -33.45
N SER A 596 16.39 -4.49 -32.39
CA SER A 596 17.03 -5.61 -31.69
C SER A 596 16.56 -5.78 -30.24
N VAL A 597 15.93 -4.76 -29.65
CA VAL A 597 15.48 -4.75 -28.26
C VAL A 597 13.97 -4.99 -28.18
N ASP A 598 13.53 -5.84 -27.26
CA ASP A 598 12.10 -6.10 -27.01
C ASP A 598 11.47 -5.04 -26.12
N ILE A 599 12.17 -4.67 -25.05
CA ILE A 599 11.68 -3.75 -24.03
C ILE A 599 12.80 -2.80 -23.61
N ILE A 600 12.52 -1.50 -23.63
CA ILE A 600 13.33 -0.49 -22.95
C ILE A 600 12.61 -0.10 -21.67
N TYR A 601 13.36 0.10 -20.59
CA TYR A 601 12.83 0.76 -19.41
C TYR A 601 13.79 1.81 -18.84
N ALA A 602 13.21 2.82 -18.19
CA ALA A 602 13.96 3.89 -17.55
C ALA A 602 13.33 4.23 -16.20
N SER A 603 14.09 4.04 -15.11
CA SER A 603 13.59 4.22 -13.75
C SER A 603 14.23 5.42 -13.06
N MET A 604 13.44 6.44 -12.72
CA MET A 604 13.91 7.68 -12.09
C MET A 604 14.95 8.45 -12.92
N VAL A 605 14.80 8.43 -14.25
CA VAL A 605 15.80 9.03 -15.17
C VAL A 605 15.29 10.25 -15.90
N LEU A 606 14.03 10.26 -16.36
CA LEU A 606 13.57 11.30 -17.30
C LEU A 606 13.61 12.72 -16.71
N HIS A 607 13.42 12.87 -15.39
CA HIS A 607 13.60 14.17 -14.69
C HIS A 607 15.04 14.68 -14.65
N LEU A 608 16.01 13.89 -15.09
CA LEU A 608 17.42 14.29 -15.21
C LEU A 608 17.76 14.67 -16.66
N VAL A 609 16.88 14.39 -17.62
CA VAL A 609 17.11 14.66 -19.04
C VAL A 609 16.65 16.08 -19.38
N PRO A 610 17.55 16.96 -19.88
CA PRO A 610 17.14 18.29 -20.31
C PRO A 610 16.10 18.23 -21.44
N PRO A 611 15.09 19.12 -21.46
CA PRO A 611 14.03 19.09 -22.49
C PRO A 611 14.57 19.04 -23.93
N LYS A 612 15.65 19.78 -24.23
CA LYS A 612 16.28 19.79 -25.56
C LYS A 612 16.91 18.46 -25.99
N ALA A 613 17.24 17.58 -25.04
CA ALA A 613 17.83 16.27 -25.29
C ALA A 613 16.79 15.16 -25.35
N MET A 614 15.54 15.43 -24.93
CA MET A 614 14.48 14.43 -24.86
C MET A 614 14.02 13.93 -26.24
N PRO A 615 13.80 14.79 -27.28
CA PRO A 615 13.37 14.31 -28.59
C PRO A 615 14.33 13.29 -29.23
N PRO A 616 15.64 13.58 -29.42
CA PRO A 616 16.54 12.60 -30.04
C PRO A 616 16.73 11.35 -29.17
N LEU A 617 16.57 11.45 -27.85
CA LEU A 617 16.58 10.29 -26.97
C LEU A 617 15.38 9.36 -27.26
N ILE A 618 14.17 9.91 -27.32
CA ILE A 618 12.94 9.15 -27.61
C ILE A 618 13.02 8.53 -29.01
N ASP A 619 13.51 9.27 -30.01
CA ASP A 619 13.72 8.75 -31.36
C ASP A 619 14.67 7.55 -31.35
N SER A 620 15.78 7.63 -30.59
CA SER A 620 16.72 6.52 -30.45
C SER A 620 16.14 5.28 -29.76
N PHE A 621 15.18 5.47 -28.83
CA PHE A 621 14.46 4.34 -28.22
C PHE A 621 13.58 3.63 -29.24
N ALA A 622 12.84 4.39 -30.06
CA ALA A 622 11.99 3.84 -31.09
C ALA A 622 12.80 3.08 -32.17
N GLU A 623 13.99 3.59 -32.53
CA GLU A 623 14.87 2.98 -33.53
C GLU A 623 15.39 1.58 -33.14
N VAL A 624 15.78 1.40 -31.88
CA VAL A 624 16.36 0.12 -31.43
C VAL A 624 15.31 -0.91 -31.01
N LEU A 625 14.07 -0.48 -30.75
CA LEU A 625 12.97 -1.37 -30.40
C LEU A 625 12.49 -2.16 -31.63
N GLN A 626 12.23 -3.44 -31.43
CA GLN A 626 11.57 -4.27 -32.44
C GLN A 626 10.17 -3.75 -32.78
N PRO A 627 9.59 -4.17 -33.93
CA PRO A 627 8.16 -3.96 -34.18
C PRO A 627 7.32 -4.50 -33.01
N ARG A 628 6.46 -3.65 -32.43
CA ARG A 628 5.71 -3.91 -31.18
C ARG A 628 6.59 -4.06 -29.93
N GLY A 629 7.77 -3.46 -29.94
CA GLY A 629 8.57 -3.23 -28.75
C GLY A 629 7.87 -2.30 -27.76
N SER A 630 8.29 -2.32 -26.51
CA SER A 630 7.63 -1.57 -25.44
C SER A 630 8.61 -0.69 -24.67
N PHE A 631 8.18 0.51 -24.32
CA PHE A 631 8.93 1.41 -23.44
C PHE A 631 8.17 1.63 -22.14
N TYR A 632 8.81 1.30 -21.01
CA TYR A 632 8.25 1.51 -19.67
C TYR A 632 9.08 2.50 -18.88
N TRP A 633 8.46 3.42 -18.16
CA TRP A 633 9.23 4.38 -17.36
C TRP A 633 8.51 4.79 -16.09
N ASN A 634 9.30 5.20 -15.11
CA ASN A 634 8.84 6.03 -14.01
C ASN A 634 9.82 7.19 -13.84
N SER A 635 9.32 8.32 -13.33
CA SER A 635 10.20 9.41 -12.95
C SER A 635 9.54 10.25 -11.85
N PRO A 636 10.29 10.66 -10.82
CA PRO A 636 9.84 11.76 -9.96
C PRO A 636 9.81 13.06 -10.75
N ASP A 637 9.29 14.13 -10.15
CA ASP A 637 9.36 15.50 -10.67
C ASP A 637 8.81 15.69 -12.10
N THR A 638 7.87 14.85 -12.55
CA THR A 638 7.16 15.02 -13.84
C THR A 638 5.65 15.23 -13.65
N ALA A 639 5.11 14.76 -12.52
CA ALA A 639 3.71 14.91 -12.17
C ALA A 639 3.32 16.37 -11.86
N PRO A 640 2.04 16.76 -12.03
CA PRO A 640 1.55 18.04 -11.56
C PRO A 640 1.85 18.23 -10.07
N ALA A 641 2.53 19.34 -9.74
CA ALA A 641 2.86 19.67 -8.35
C ALA A 641 1.60 20.15 -7.60
N SER A 642 1.43 19.68 -6.37
CA SER A 642 0.45 20.25 -5.43
C SER A 642 1.07 21.43 -4.65
N ALA A 643 0.25 22.16 -3.91
CA ALA A 643 0.73 23.22 -2.99
C ALA A 643 1.68 22.70 -1.88
N HIS A 644 1.78 21.38 -1.72
CA HIS A 644 2.60 20.71 -0.72
C HIS A 644 3.73 19.88 -1.35
N SER A 645 4.01 20.07 -2.65
CA SER A 645 5.01 19.29 -3.38
C SER A 645 6.33 20.05 -3.49
N GLU A 646 7.43 19.35 -3.24
CA GLU A 646 8.80 19.79 -3.51
C GLU A 646 9.45 18.83 -4.51
N VAL A 647 10.39 19.32 -5.32
CA VAL A 647 11.17 18.45 -6.23
C VAL A 647 12.06 17.50 -5.42
N ILE A 648 12.28 16.27 -5.91
CA ILE A 648 12.92 15.18 -5.14
C ILE A 648 14.30 15.55 -4.59
N HIS A 649 15.03 16.43 -5.29
CA HIS A 649 16.36 16.88 -4.90
C HIS A 649 16.35 18.09 -3.94
N ALA A 650 15.20 18.74 -3.71
CA ALA A 650 15.11 19.95 -2.88
C ALA A 650 15.44 19.70 -1.40
N PRO A 651 14.92 18.65 -0.72
CA PRO A 651 15.29 18.36 0.67
C PRO A 651 16.80 18.14 0.85
N ASN A 652 17.43 17.43 -0.10
CA ASN A 652 18.89 17.21 -0.08
C ASN A 652 19.68 18.52 -0.22
N ARG A 653 19.23 19.45 -1.07
CA ARG A 653 19.83 20.79 -1.17
C ARG A 653 19.64 21.59 0.12
N ALA A 654 18.43 21.56 0.70
CA ALA A 654 18.13 22.23 1.96
C ALA A 654 19.03 21.71 3.09
N LEU A 655 19.18 20.38 3.22
CA LEU A 655 20.06 19.77 4.20
C LEU A 655 21.53 20.19 4.00
N ARG A 656 22.04 20.18 2.76
CA ARG A 656 23.42 20.61 2.46
C ARG A 656 23.65 22.08 2.81
N ARG A 657 22.66 22.96 2.58
CA ARG A 657 22.70 24.37 2.99
C ARG A 657 22.75 24.49 4.52
N VAL A 658 21.88 23.77 5.23
CA VAL A 658 21.91 23.72 6.70
C VAL A 658 23.27 23.23 7.20
N LEU A 659 23.85 22.19 6.60
CA LEU A 659 25.17 21.70 6.99
C LEU A 659 26.27 22.74 6.78
N LEU A 660 26.24 23.50 5.68
CA LEU A 660 27.17 24.61 5.46
C LEU A 660 26.98 25.71 6.51
N ASP A 661 25.73 26.09 6.81
CA ASP A 661 25.41 27.11 7.82
C ASP A 661 25.87 26.66 9.23
N VAL A 662 25.72 25.38 9.53
CA VAL A 662 26.14 24.73 10.79
C VAL A 662 27.67 24.70 10.90
N ILE A 663 28.38 24.43 9.80
CA ILE A 663 29.84 24.53 9.74
C ILE A 663 30.29 25.97 10.01
N ASP A 664 29.58 26.96 9.47
CA ASP A 664 29.95 28.37 9.60
C ASP A 664 29.56 28.96 10.98
N THR A 665 28.47 28.46 11.60
CA THR A 665 27.86 29.07 12.80
C THR A 665 27.72 28.07 13.94
N GLU A 666 28.60 28.17 14.94
CA GLU A 666 28.60 27.29 16.11
C GLU A 666 27.29 27.33 16.93
N ALA A 667 26.69 28.51 17.09
CA ALA A 667 25.40 28.65 17.77
C ALA A 667 24.26 27.83 17.13
N ARG A 668 24.33 27.60 15.81
CA ARG A 668 23.31 26.82 15.08
C ARG A 668 23.36 25.34 15.44
N VAL A 669 24.55 24.79 15.70
CA VAL A 669 24.73 23.42 16.20
C VAL A 669 23.99 23.24 17.52
N HIS A 670 24.24 24.15 18.46
CA HIS A 670 23.61 24.09 19.78
C HIS A 670 22.09 24.19 19.70
N GLN A 671 21.57 25.03 18.80
CA GLN A 671 20.12 25.14 18.56
C GLN A 671 19.52 23.84 18.01
N VAL A 672 20.19 23.18 17.06
CA VAL A 672 19.76 21.89 16.51
C VAL A 672 19.78 20.80 17.59
N LEU A 673 20.86 20.72 18.37
CA LEU A 673 20.99 19.75 19.47
C LEU A 673 19.97 20.00 20.59
N ALA A 674 19.60 21.26 20.86
CA ALA A 674 18.61 21.61 21.87
C ALA A 674 17.19 21.12 21.50
N ASN A 675 16.88 21.00 20.21
CA ASN A 675 15.59 20.46 19.74
C ASN A 675 15.49 18.93 19.87
N LEU A 676 16.59 18.23 20.16
CA LEU A 676 16.57 16.80 20.40
C LEU A 676 16.05 16.48 21.80
N PRO A 677 15.26 15.39 21.96
CA PRO A 677 14.93 14.81 23.25
C PRO A 677 16.20 14.57 24.11
N ALA A 678 16.09 14.80 25.42
CA ALA A 678 17.26 14.81 26.32
C ALA A 678 18.05 13.49 26.32
N ASP A 679 17.35 12.37 26.17
CA ASP A 679 17.86 11.01 26.05
C ASP A 679 18.62 10.75 24.73
N GLN A 680 18.37 11.56 23.69
CA GLN A 680 19.03 11.44 22.38
C GLN A 680 20.28 12.32 22.24
N ARG A 681 20.41 13.38 23.05
CA ARG A 681 21.54 14.34 22.96
C ARG A 681 22.91 13.69 23.18
N GLY A 682 22.97 12.64 24.01
CA GLY A 682 24.22 11.94 24.33
C GLY A 682 24.89 11.30 23.11
N ALA A 683 24.11 10.84 22.13
CA ALA A 683 24.62 10.23 20.90
C ALA A 683 25.36 11.21 19.98
N PHE A 684 25.22 12.52 20.20
CA PHE A 684 25.78 13.58 19.37
C PHE A 684 26.69 14.53 20.15
N ALA A 685 27.16 14.13 21.33
CA ALA A 685 27.96 14.97 22.21
C ALA A 685 29.32 15.39 21.59
N ASP A 686 29.84 14.59 20.65
CA ASP A 686 31.08 14.84 19.90
C ASP A 686 30.90 15.78 18.70
N LEU A 687 29.65 16.05 18.29
CA LEU A 687 29.34 16.79 17.07
C LEU A 687 29.96 18.21 17.05
N PRO A 688 29.91 19.02 18.13
CA PRO A 688 30.56 20.32 18.15
C PRO A 688 32.08 20.24 17.90
N GLN A 689 32.75 19.26 18.49
CA GLN A 689 34.19 19.06 18.30
C GLN A 689 34.51 18.66 16.85
N ARG A 690 33.77 17.71 16.28
CA ARG A 690 33.94 17.28 14.88
C ARG A 690 33.75 18.43 13.90
N LEU A 691 32.78 19.31 14.14
CA LEU A 691 32.57 20.50 13.32
C LEU A 691 33.71 21.50 13.44
N ALA A 692 34.27 21.69 14.64
CA ALA A 692 35.44 22.53 14.84
C ALA A 692 36.67 21.99 14.09
N GLU A 693 36.85 20.66 14.05
CA GLU A 693 37.91 20.00 13.28
C GLU A 693 37.69 20.16 11.76
N ILE A 694 36.46 19.94 11.29
CA ILE A 694 36.09 20.17 9.88
C ILE A 694 36.40 21.62 9.50
N ARG A 695 35.97 22.61 10.31
CA ARG A 695 36.19 24.03 10.07
C ARG A 695 37.69 24.36 9.95
N ARG A 696 38.56 23.77 10.78
CA ARG A 696 40.02 23.95 10.68
C ARG A 696 40.60 23.35 9.39
N SER A 697 40.02 22.26 8.89
CA SER A 697 40.49 21.57 7.68
C SER A 697 39.86 22.09 6.37
N LEU A 698 38.86 22.97 6.45
CA LEU A 698 38.07 23.42 5.33
C LEU A 698 38.68 24.67 4.68
N THR A 699 39.50 24.45 3.67
CA THR A 699 40.05 25.52 2.81
C THR A 699 38.95 26.26 2.03
N PRO A 700 39.13 27.54 1.65
CA PRO A 700 38.19 28.28 0.80
C PRO A 700 37.79 27.53 -0.48
N GLU A 701 38.72 26.83 -1.13
CA GLU A 701 38.51 26.07 -2.36
C GLU A 701 37.58 24.88 -2.12
N ARG A 702 37.88 24.04 -1.12
CA ARG A 702 37.01 22.94 -0.70
C ARG A 702 35.62 23.43 -0.29
N ARG A 703 35.53 24.58 0.38
CA ARG A 703 34.24 25.20 0.75
C ARG A 703 33.46 25.65 -0.48
N ALA A 704 34.13 26.27 -1.46
CA ALA A 704 33.51 26.69 -2.71
C ALA A 704 32.95 25.48 -3.49
N VAL A 705 33.71 24.38 -3.56
CA VAL A 705 33.24 23.12 -4.17
C VAL A 705 32.03 22.55 -3.42
N ALA A 706 32.07 22.53 -2.08
CA ALA A 706 30.94 22.06 -1.27
C ALA A 706 29.68 22.93 -1.48
N LYS A 707 29.83 24.26 -1.51
CA LYS A 707 28.75 25.20 -1.80
C LYS A 707 28.18 24.99 -3.21
N ALA A 708 29.02 24.88 -4.22
CA ALA A 708 28.59 24.59 -5.59
C ALA A 708 27.81 23.26 -5.67
N ARG A 709 28.21 22.23 -4.93
CA ARG A 709 27.46 20.96 -4.83
C ARG A 709 26.16 21.08 -4.04
N ALA A 710 26.08 21.97 -3.05
CA ALA A 710 24.88 22.24 -2.27
C ALA A 710 23.82 23.00 -3.07
N ASP A 711 24.26 23.93 -3.91
CA ASP A 711 23.40 24.72 -4.79
C ASP A 711 23.14 24.05 -6.16
N LYS A 712 23.84 22.95 -6.47
CA LYS A 712 23.67 22.22 -7.73
C LYS A 712 22.22 21.75 -7.85
N GLN A 713 21.55 22.28 -8.86
CA GLN A 713 20.22 21.87 -9.27
C GLN A 713 20.33 21.30 -10.70
N ILE A 714 19.93 20.04 -10.88
CA ILE A 714 20.05 19.35 -12.17
C ILE A 714 19.06 19.99 -13.18
N LEU A 715 17.79 20.13 -12.80
CA LEU A 715 16.80 20.93 -13.53
C LEU A 715 16.19 21.99 -12.61
N ALA A 716 16.16 23.24 -13.08
CA ALA A 716 15.59 24.38 -12.35
C ALA A 716 14.08 24.24 -12.14
N VAL A 717 13.40 23.66 -13.13
CA VAL A 717 11.95 23.41 -13.16
C VAL A 717 11.72 21.98 -13.64
N PRO A 718 10.76 21.24 -13.05
CA PRO A 718 10.23 19.99 -13.59
C PRO A 718 9.99 19.99 -15.10
N THR A 719 10.30 18.89 -15.77
CA THR A 719 9.77 18.66 -17.13
C THR A 719 8.40 18.03 -16.98
N HIS A 720 7.36 18.79 -17.33
CA HIS A 720 5.97 18.36 -17.18
C HIS A 720 5.66 17.10 -18.00
N VAL A 721 4.85 16.21 -17.43
CA VAL A 721 4.46 14.93 -18.05
C VAL A 721 3.79 15.13 -19.40
N GLU A 722 3.01 16.19 -19.59
CA GLU A 722 2.34 16.51 -20.86
C GLU A 722 3.33 16.75 -22.01
N TYR A 723 4.49 17.34 -21.70
CA TYR A 723 5.55 17.54 -22.69
C TYR A 723 6.19 16.19 -23.08
N ILE A 724 6.47 15.34 -22.09
CA ILE A 724 7.06 14.01 -22.31
C ILE A 724 6.07 13.14 -23.11
N GLU A 725 4.80 13.17 -22.73
CA GLU A 725 3.71 12.48 -23.44
C GLU A 725 3.61 12.93 -24.89
N GLY A 726 3.59 14.25 -25.14
CA GLY A 726 3.49 14.77 -26.50
C GLY A 726 4.68 14.38 -27.40
N LEU A 727 5.83 14.04 -26.82
CA LEU A 727 6.96 13.46 -27.56
C LEU A 727 6.78 11.95 -27.76
N LEU A 728 6.40 11.21 -26.72
CA LEU A 728 6.20 9.75 -26.78
C LEU A 728 5.10 9.38 -27.77
N ASN A 729 3.98 10.11 -27.80
CA ASN A 729 2.84 9.86 -28.69
C ASN A 729 3.16 10.03 -30.19
N LYS A 730 4.34 10.53 -30.54
CA LYS A 730 4.82 10.55 -31.93
C LYS A 730 5.38 9.21 -32.39
N CYS A 731 5.86 8.40 -31.46
CA CYS A 731 6.59 7.16 -31.73
C CYS A 731 5.94 5.92 -31.11
N PHE A 732 5.08 6.09 -30.09
CA PHE A 732 4.51 5.03 -29.29
C PHE A 732 3.00 5.21 -29.11
N ASP A 733 2.27 4.09 -29.15
CA ASP A 733 0.87 4.02 -28.69
C ASP A 733 0.87 3.61 -27.20
N GLY A 734 0.11 4.31 -26.36
CA GLY A 734 0.03 3.97 -24.94
C GLY A 734 -0.62 5.04 -24.05
N GLY A 735 -0.38 4.91 -22.74
CA GLY A 735 -0.85 5.86 -21.73
C GLY A 735 0.03 5.82 -20.49
N PHE A 736 -0.13 6.79 -19.61
CA PHE A 736 0.64 6.93 -18.36
C PHE A 736 -0.32 7.07 -17.18
N ALA A 737 0.21 6.78 -15.99
CA ALA A 737 -0.52 6.97 -14.74
C ALA A 737 0.38 7.70 -13.74
N THR A 738 -0.18 8.73 -13.09
CA THR A 738 0.47 9.43 -11.99
C THR A 738 0.09 8.78 -10.66
N MET A 739 1.08 8.59 -9.79
CA MET A 739 0.88 8.16 -8.41
C MET A 739 1.59 9.10 -7.45
N VAL A 740 1.06 9.18 -6.22
CA VAL A 740 1.71 9.89 -5.12
C VAL A 740 2.45 8.87 -4.27
N SER A 741 3.77 9.00 -4.16
CA SER A 741 4.52 8.30 -3.11
C SER A 741 4.38 9.12 -1.83
N VAL A 742 3.75 8.55 -0.82
CA VAL A 742 3.65 9.18 0.50
C VAL A 742 4.99 9.02 1.20
N LEU A 743 5.56 10.14 1.66
CA LEU A 743 6.76 10.17 2.49
C LEU A 743 6.37 10.86 3.79
N SER A 744 6.38 10.12 4.89
CA SER A 744 6.23 10.69 6.25
C SER A 744 7.59 10.98 6.85
#